data_AF-A0A3D1S099-F1
#
_entry.id   AF-A0A3D1S099-F1
#
_cell.length_a   1.000
_cell.length_b   1.000
_cell.length_c   1.000
_cell.angle_alpha   90.00
_cell.angle_beta   90.00
_cell.angle_gamma   90.00
#
_symmetry.space_group_name_H-M   'P 1'
#
loop_
_entity.id
_entity.type
_entity.pdbx_description
1 polymer ?
#
loop_
_entity_poly.entity_id
_entity_poly.type
_entity_poly.pdbx_seq_one_letter_code
_entity_poly.pdbx_strand_id
1 'polypeptide(L)'
;LYGISDKLGGLLPAGFYYKTFMWPRGWWARYERHIRKAAGLGRAPIDADPDHYDKRDVHCDVMVVGAGPAGLMAALSAGRSGATVIIADEQSEFGGSLLSGTGTVSSQPMSSWLAGMVEALSAMPEVRLLSRSTVTGYYDHNFLIIDERRTDHLARPDPRVSRERLWRVRAGQVVLATGAIERGLVFADNDRPGVMLASAVRTYLNRYAALPGRHGAVLTNNDSAYEAALDMQAAGLDVTALIDIRQRPAEGLLERAREAGIPVYPGHAVCGVRSGFSGMTDVELCRLTASGDDVLAYKGSVPCQVLAMSGGWNPTVHLHCQSGAEARFDEKLGCFVPGDSVQRARSAGAAKGIFDLGGCLADGVEAGRMAASAAGIAPAATDIPFAKMQEAMSIEPCWELPDGLPEGRGGKKFVDYQNDTLASDIRLAAREGYRSIEHVKRYTALGFGTDQGKTGNINGMAILARELDQSIAATGTTTFRPNYTPVTFGALAGRGIGTEFFDPVRRTAMHTWHVENGARFEDVGQWKRPWYYPLVGEDMAGAVARECLATRKGVGVLDASTLGKIDIQGADAAEFLNRVYTNNWAKLGIGRCRYGLMLGEDGMVMDDGVTARLGEQHYLMTTTTGGAAHVLGWLERWQQTEWPDLKVYFTSVTDRWAVVSMAGPNSRRLLQTLCDDIDLSAEALPFMSCRQGTVAGIAARVFRISFSGELAFEVNVCADFGAHLWTTIMEAGREYGATPYGTEAMHVLRAEKGYIIVGQDTDGSVTPGDLGMDWIVSKDKDFIGKRSLYRPDTIRGNRKQLVGLLTDDPEVRLPEGAQLVNEASTDYPVAMVGHVTSSYQSACLGHSIALALVKGGRSRKGGEVYAQLMSGEVIRATITDPLFYDPDNALQKT
;
A
#
# COMPACT_ATOMS: atom_id res chain seq x y z
N LEU A 1 -29.07 -31.06 -1.20
CA LEU A 1 -28.80 -29.69 -1.71
C LEU A 1 -28.06 -29.75 -3.05
N TYR A 2 -26.85 -30.34 -3.12
CA TYR A 2 -26.09 -30.47 -4.39
C TYR A 2 -26.86 -31.16 -5.54
N GLY A 3 -27.49 -32.32 -5.29
CA GLY A 3 -28.33 -32.99 -6.31
C GLY A 3 -29.63 -32.26 -6.70
N ILE A 4 -30.06 -31.24 -5.95
CA ILE A 4 -31.18 -30.36 -6.33
C ILE A 4 -30.65 -29.18 -7.18
N SER A 5 -29.47 -28.66 -6.82
CA SER A 5 -28.75 -27.63 -7.59
C SER A 5 -28.40 -28.13 -9.00
N ASP A 6 -27.95 -29.39 -9.12
CA ASP A 6 -27.66 -30.01 -10.43
C ASP A 6 -28.89 -30.09 -11.35
N LYS A 7 -30.08 -30.35 -10.78
CA LYS A 7 -31.35 -30.37 -11.54
C LYS A 7 -31.82 -28.97 -11.96
N LEU A 8 -31.37 -27.91 -11.29
CA LEU A 8 -31.72 -26.52 -11.57
C LEU A 8 -30.62 -25.75 -12.32
N GLY A 9 -29.45 -26.37 -12.55
CA GLY A 9 -28.27 -25.71 -13.12
C GLY A 9 -28.49 -25.11 -14.51
N GLY A 10 -29.36 -25.71 -15.34
CA GLY A 10 -29.74 -25.14 -16.65
C GLY A 10 -30.49 -23.81 -16.57
N LEU A 11 -30.99 -23.43 -15.39
CA LEU A 11 -31.64 -22.13 -15.14
C LEU A 11 -30.66 -21.09 -14.56
N LEU A 12 -29.41 -21.44 -14.33
CA LEU A 12 -28.37 -20.62 -13.69
C LEU A 12 -27.12 -20.45 -14.58
N PRO A 13 -27.24 -19.92 -15.82
CA PRO A 13 -26.09 -19.75 -16.71
C PRO A 13 -25.06 -18.74 -16.17
N ALA A 14 -23.84 -18.71 -16.72
CA ALA A 14 -22.88 -17.64 -16.41
C ALA A 14 -23.51 -16.24 -16.55
N GLY A 15 -23.26 -15.40 -15.55
CA GLY A 15 -23.87 -14.07 -15.44
C GLY A 15 -25.32 -14.05 -14.92
N PHE A 16 -25.94 -15.21 -14.60
CA PHE A 16 -27.30 -15.28 -14.03
C PHE A 16 -27.46 -14.40 -12.78
N TYR A 17 -26.45 -14.37 -11.92
CA TYR A 17 -26.50 -13.55 -10.70
C TYR A 17 -26.65 -12.05 -11.00
N TYR A 18 -25.89 -11.55 -11.98
CA TYR A 18 -25.98 -10.17 -12.46
C TYR A 18 -27.33 -9.90 -13.15
N LYS A 19 -27.82 -10.85 -13.94
CA LYS A 19 -29.06 -10.71 -14.73
C LYS A 19 -30.33 -10.80 -13.86
N THR A 20 -30.32 -11.59 -12.78
CA THR A 20 -31.52 -11.93 -12.01
C THR A 20 -31.59 -11.29 -10.63
N PHE A 21 -30.47 -11.13 -9.91
CA PHE A 21 -30.49 -10.72 -8.50
C PHE A 21 -30.09 -9.27 -8.24
N MET A 22 -29.54 -8.55 -9.22
CA MET A 22 -29.29 -7.10 -9.09
C MET A 22 -30.57 -6.26 -9.07
N TRP A 23 -31.70 -6.86 -9.46
CA TRP A 23 -33.00 -6.21 -9.52
C TRP A 23 -34.06 -7.05 -8.80
N PRO A 24 -34.80 -6.49 -7.82
CA PRO A 24 -34.74 -5.12 -7.31
C PRO A 24 -33.57 -4.90 -6.34
N ARG A 25 -32.91 -3.74 -6.46
CA ARG A 25 -31.71 -3.36 -5.67
C ARG A 25 -31.88 -3.51 -4.15
N GLY A 26 -33.09 -3.30 -3.62
CA GLY A 26 -33.37 -3.41 -2.17
C GLY A 26 -33.35 -4.84 -1.61
N TRP A 27 -33.45 -5.87 -2.46
CA TRP A 27 -33.43 -7.27 -2.04
C TRP A 27 -32.04 -7.90 -2.12
N TRP A 28 -31.10 -7.25 -2.81
CA TRP A 28 -29.72 -7.69 -2.95
C TRP A 28 -29.07 -8.05 -1.62
N ALA A 29 -29.19 -7.20 -0.59
CA ALA A 29 -28.60 -7.44 0.72
C ALA A 29 -29.09 -8.75 1.39
N ARG A 30 -30.31 -9.19 1.06
CA ARG A 30 -30.85 -10.48 1.54
C ARG A 30 -30.31 -11.64 0.70
N TYR A 31 -30.34 -11.53 -0.63
CA TYR A 31 -29.84 -12.56 -1.53
C TYR A 31 -28.34 -12.82 -1.34
N GLU A 32 -27.56 -11.75 -1.26
CA GLU A 32 -26.11 -11.79 -1.06
C GLU A 32 -25.73 -12.59 0.18
N ARG A 33 -26.41 -12.39 1.31
CA ARG A 33 -26.13 -13.13 2.56
C ARG A 33 -26.26 -14.64 2.40
N HIS A 34 -27.32 -15.09 1.73
CA HIS A 34 -27.58 -16.52 1.52
C HIS A 34 -26.65 -17.13 0.46
N ILE A 35 -26.38 -16.39 -0.61
CA ILE A 35 -25.48 -16.81 -1.69
C ILE A 35 -24.04 -16.91 -1.20
N ARG A 36 -23.54 -15.93 -0.43
CA ARG A 36 -22.19 -15.99 0.16
C ARG A 36 -22.00 -17.18 1.10
N LYS A 37 -23.04 -17.56 1.86
CA LYS A 37 -23.00 -18.73 2.76
C LYS A 37 -22.99 -20.05 1.99
N ALA A 38 -23.68 -20.11 0.86
CA ALA A 38 -23.74 -21.30 0.00
C ALA A 38 -22.47 -21.47 -0.86
N ALA A 39 -21.84 -20.38 -1.28
CA ALA A 39 -20.65 -20.36 -2.15
C ALA A 39 -19.31 -20.59 -1.43
N GLY A 40 -19.32 -21.00 -0.14
CA GLY A 40 -18.09 -21.35 0.58
C GLY A 40 -17.12 -20.20 0.85
N LEU A 41 -17.58 -18.94 0.80
CA LEU A 41 -16.72 -17.77 1.00
C LEU A 41 -16.24 -17.65 2.46
N GLY A 42 -14.98 -17.25 2.63
CA GLY A 42 -14.37 -16.95 3.92
C GLY A 42 -15.10 -15.82 4.68
N ARG A 43 -14.91 -15.78 6.00
CA ARG A 43 -15.40 -14.69 6.86
C ARG A 43 -14.21 -13.88 7.36
N ALA A 44 -14.29 -12.56 7.23
CA ALA A 44 -13.33 -11.69 7.89
C ALA A 44 -13.47 -11.83 9.43
N PRO A 45 -12.36 -11.87 10.18
CA PRO A 45 -12.40 -11.84 11.63
C PRO A 45 -13.00 -10.52 12.12
N ILE A 46 -13.68 -10.56 13.27
CA ILE A 46 -14.23 -9.37 13.95
C ILE A 46 -13.31 -8.87 15.06
N ASP A 47 -12.52 -9.76 15.64
CA ASP A 47 -11.57 -9.45 16.69
C ASP A 47 -10.27 -8.92 16.09
N ALA A 48 -9.55 -8.13 16.88
CA ALA A 48 -8.21 -7.67 16.50
C ALA A 48 -7.26 -8.86 16.38
N ASP A 49 -6.41 -8.83 15.36
CA ASP A 49 -5.36 -9.83 15.17
C ASP A 49 -4.34 -9.75 16.33
N PRO A 50 -4.18 -10.82 17.14
CA PRO A 50 -3.26 -10.80 18.27
C PRO A 50 -1.80 -11.03 17.87
N ASP A 51 -1.54 -11.41 16.61
CA ASP A 51 -0.22 -11.80 16.15
C ASP A 51 0.71 -10.61 15.90
N HIS A 52 2.00 -10.91 15.81
CA HIS A 52 3.04 -9.94 15.50
C HIS A 52 3.67 -10.21 14.15
N TYR A 53 3.93 -9.14 13.41
CA TYR A 53 4.47 -9.19 12.06
C TYR A 53 5.68 -8.27 11.96
N ASP A 54 6.67 -8.64 11.17
CA ASP A 54 7.84 -7.79 10.93
C ASP A 54 8.32 -7.82 9.48
N LYS A 55 9.23 -6.90 9.16
CA LYS A 55 9.80 -6.70 7.83
C LYS A 55 11.32 -6.74 7.93
N ARG A 56 11.99 -7.25 6.90
CA ARG A 56 13.46 -7.26 6.84
C ARG A 56 13.99 -6.94 5.46
N ASP A 57 14.83 -5.92 5.38
CA ASP A 57 15.54 -5.51 4.16
C ASP A 57 16.88 -6.24 4.05
N VAL A 58 17.13 -6.87 2.91
CA VAL A 58 18.37 -7.61 2.65
C VAL A 58 18.80 -7.50 1.20
N HIS A 59 20.09 -7.71 0.97
CA HIS A 59 20.68 -7.88 -0.36
C HIS A 59 21.28 -9.28 -0.48
N CYS A 60 21.37 -9.78 -1.71
CA CYS A 60 22.16 -10.96 -2.06
C CYS A 60 22.69 -10.85 -3.48
N ASP A 61 23.75 -11.59 -3.80
CA ASP A 61 24.29 -11.66 -5.15
C ASP A 61 23.36 -12.48 -6.05
N VAL A 62 22.85 -13.61 -5.52
CA VAL A 62 21.94 -14.50 -6.26
C VAL A 62 20.71 -14.83 -5.40
N MET A 63 19.53 -14.52 -5.93
CA MET A 63 18.26 -14.99 -5.40
C MET A 63 17.80 -16.22 -6.19
N VAL A 64 17.54 -17.32 -5.52
CA VAL A 64 16.97 -18.54 -6.11
C VAL A 64 15.54 -18.72 -5.62
N VAL A 65 14.59 -18.77 -6.55
CA VAL A 65 13.17 -18.93 -6.25
C VAL A 65 12.71 -20.34 -6.58
N GLY A 66 12.30 -21.09 -5.55
CA GLY A 66 11.97 -22.51 -5.63
C GLY A 66 13.18 -23.39 -5.32
N ALA A 67 12.96 -24.43 -4.52
CA ALA A 67 13.95 -25.39 -4.06
C ALA A 67 13.62 -26.81 -4.52
N GLY A 68 13.11 -26.95 -5.74
CA GLY A 68 13.12 -28.20 -6.48
C GLY A 68 14.53 -28.58 -6.96
N PRO A 69 14.68 -29.63 -7.78
CA PRO A 69 15.99 -30.11 -8.24
C PRO A 69 16.82 -29.02 -8.91
N ALA A 70 16.21 -28.21 -9.80
CA ALA A 70 16.91 -27.12 -10.47
C ALA A 70 17.35 -26.00 -9.51
N GLY A 71 16.47 -25.63 -8.57
CA GLY A 71 16.76 -24.56 -7.60
C GLY A 71 17.86 -24.95 -6.60
N LEU A 72 17.82 -26.18 -6.09
CA LEU A 72 18.88 -26.70 -5.22
C LEU A 72 20.24 -26.72 -5.91
N MET A 73 20.31 -27.18 -7.17
CA MET A 73 21.56 -27.17 -7.93
C MET A 73 22.02 -25.75 -8.27
N ALA A 74 21.10 -24.82 -8.54
CA ALA A 74 21.44 -23.41 -8.77
C ALA A 74 22.01 -22.75 -7.52
N ALA A 75 21.38 -22.96 -6.36
CA ALA A 75 21.87 -22.46 -5.08
C ALA A 75 23.21 -23.06 -4.70
N LEU A 76 23.42 -24.37 -4.94
CA LEU A 76 24.69 -25.03 -4.70
C LEU A 76 25.80 -24.45 -5.59
N SER A 77 25.53 -24.32 -6.90
CA SER A 77 26.52 -23.82 -7.85
C SER A 77 26.88 -22.36 -7.58
N ALA A 78 25.91 -21.52 -7.22
CA ALA A 78 26.17 -20.14 -6.83
C ALA A 78 26.87 -20.05 -5.47
N GLY A 79 26.43 -20.79 -4.45
CA GLY A 79 27.02 -20.78 -3.12
C GLY A 79 28.48 -21.25 -3.12
N ARG A 80 28.83 -22.27 -3.90
CA ARG A 80 30.22 -22.75 -4.07
C ARG A 80 31.16 -21.71 -4.68
N SER A 81 30.63 -20.73 -5.42
CA SER A 81 31.43 -19.62 -5.95
C SER A 81 31.78 -18.57 -4.89
N GLY A 82 31.20 -18.65 -3.69
CA GLY A 82 31.30 -17.62 -2.65
C GLY A 82 30.27 -16.49 -2.78
N ALA A 83 29.31 -16.61 -3.69
CA ALA A 83 28.20 -15.67 -3.80
C ALA A 83 27.29 -15.74 -2.57
N THR A 84 26.81 -14.59 -2.10
CA THR A 84 25.71 -14.54 -1.13
C THR A 84 24.42 -14.98 -1.81
N VAL A 85 23.85 -16.09 -1.34
CA VAL A 85 22.65 -16.70 -1.93
C VAL A 85 21.51 -16.66 -0.93
N ILE A 86 20.33 -16.28 -1.41
CA ILE A 86 19.06 -16.58 -0.71
C ILE A 86 18.31 -17.55 -1.59
N ILE A 87 17.92 -18.71 -1.04
CA ILE A 87 16.98 -19.63 -1.67
C ILE A 87 15.70 -19.68 -0.84
N ALA A 88 14.57 -19.42 -1.50
CA ALA A 88 13.25 -19.43 -0.86
C ALA A 88 12.31 -20.40 -1.57
N ASP A 89 11.60 -21.20 -0.78
CA ASP A 89 10.61 -22.16 -1.25
C ASP A 89 9.36 -22.14 -0.38
N GLU A 90 8.19 -22.24 -1.02
CA GLU A 90 6.90 -22.14 -0.33
C GLU A 90 6.56 -23.38 0.49
N GLN A 91 7.17 -24.54 0.22
CA GLN A 91 6.86 -25.79 0.90
C GLN A 91 7.47 -25.84 2.30
N SER A 92 6.99 -26.80 3.10
CA SER A 92 7.49 -27.05 4.46
C SER A 92 8.97 -27.42 4.52
N GLU A 93 9.48 -28.02 3.45
CA GLU A 93 10.81 -28.62 3.33
C GLU A 93 11.29 -28.42 1.89
N PHE A 94 12.61 -28.32 1.70
CA PHE A 94 13.19 -28.24 0.37
C PHE A 94 13.18 -29.59 -0.35
N GLY A 95 13.13 -29.55 -1.68
CA GLY A 95 13.15 -30.73 -2.55
C GLY A 95 12.14 -30.65 -3.69
N GLY A 96 11.08 -29.86 -3.55
CA GLY A 96 10.04 -29.73 -4.57
C GLY A 96 9.48 -31.09 -4.99
N SER A 97 9.53 -31.41 -6.29
CA SER A 97 9.04 -32.70 -6.82
C SER A 97 9.82 -33.92 -6.32
N LEU A 98 11.06 -33.77 -5.84
CA LEU A 98 11.85 -34.88 -5.31
C LEU A 98 11.24 -35.50 -4.06
N LEU A 99 10.47 -34.72 -3.29
CA LEU A 99 9.79 -35.18 -2.07
C LEU A 99 8.66 -36.18 -2.37
N SER A 100 8.25 -36.28 -3.64
CA SER A 100 7.22 -37.22 -4.10
C SER A 100 7.76 -38.23 -5.13
N GLY A 101 9.07 -38.21 -5.40
CA GLY A 101 9.72 -39.12 -6.32
C GLY A 101 10.18 -40.43 -5.66
N THR A 102 10.05 -41.54 -6.37
CA THR A 102 10.38 -42.90 -5.91
C THR A 102 11.68 -43.45 -6.53
N GLY A 103 12.37 -42.65 -7.34
CA GLY A 103 13.55 -43.08 -8.10
C GLY A 103 14.88 -42.91 -7.34
N THR A 104 15.97 -42.92 -8.12
CA THR A 104 17.34 -42.73 -7.62
C THR A 104 18.06 -41.59 -8.34
N VAL A 105 19.00 -40.95 -7.63
CA VAL A 105 19.95 -39.95 -8.15
C VAL A 105 21.34 -40.37 -7.73
N SER A 106 22.27 -40.49 -8.69
CA SER A 106 23.62 -41.05 -8.52
C SER A 106 23.61 -42.38 -7.75
N SER A 107 22.68 -43.27 -8.12
CA SER A 107 22.46 -44.59 -7.50
C SER A 107 22.05 -44.56 -6.02
N GLN A 108 21.71 -43.39 -5.47
CA GLN A 108 21.16 -43.23 -4.13
C GLN A 108 19.65 -43.00 -4.20
N PRO A 109 18.87 -43.45 -3.20
CA PRO A 109 17.47 -43.05 -3.07
C PRO A 109 17.33 -41.52 -3.10
N MET A 110 16.32 -41.00 -3.80
CA MET A 110 16.09 -39.55 -3.93
C MET A 110 16.05 -38.83 -2.58
N SER A 111 15.40 -39.44 -1.57
CA SER A 111 15.31 -38.89 -0.22
C SER A 111 16.68 -38.74 0.46
N SER A 112 17.56 -39.74 0.34
CA SER A 112 18.92 -39.70 0.88
C SER A 112 19.78 -38.66 0.17
N TRP A 113 19.69 -38.58 -1.16
CA TRP A 113 20.41 -37.58 -1.94
C TRP A 113 19.97 -36.15 -1.58
N LEU A 114 18.65 -35.93 -1.45
CA LEU A 114 18.08 -34.64 -1.07
C LEU A 114 18.52 -34.20 0.33
N ALA A 115 18.53 -35.12 1.31
CA ALA A 115 19.00 -34.83 2.65
C ALA A 115 20.46 -34.34 2.64
N GLY A 116 21.34 -35.03 1.90
CA GLY A 116 22.73 -34.61 1.73
C GLY A 116 22.89 -33.27 1.01
N MET A 117 22.02 -32.95 0.05
CA MET A 117 22.01 -31.65 -0.63
C MET A 117 21.64 -30.50 0.32
N VAL A 118 20.57 -30.68 1.12
CA VAL A 118 20.14 -29.67 2.08
C VAL A 118 21.19 -29.47 3.17
N GLU A 119 21.83 -30.55 3.64
CA GLU A 119 22.95 -30.47 4.58
C GLU A 119 24.13 -29.69 3.99
N ALA A 120 24.51 -29.98 2.74
CA ALA A 120 25.59 -29.28 2.05
C ALA A 120 25.32 -27.77 1.91
N LEU A 121 24.10 -27.37 1.58
CA LEU A 121 23.71 -25.96 1.51
C LEU A 121 23.66 -25.31 2.89
N SER A 122 23.16 -26.02 3.90
CA SER A 122 23.08 -25.52 5.29
C SER A 122 24.46 -25.27 5.90
N ALA A 123 25.47 -26.01 5.44
CA ALA A 123 26.86 -25.84 5.86
C ALA A 123 27.56 -24.63 5.20
N MET A 124 26.95 -24.00 4.18
CA MET A 124 27.51 -22.81 3.51
C MET A 124 27.07 -21.53 4.20
N PRO A 125 27.96 -20.74 4.82
CA PRO A 125 27.58 -19.53 5.54
C PRO A 125 27.00 -18.43 4.63
N GLU A 126 27.37 -18.44 3.34
CA GLU A 126 26.87 -17.49 2.34
C GLU A 126 25.46 -17.84 1.82
N VAL A 127 24.94 -19.03 2.14
CA VAL A 127 23.63 -19.49 1.65
C VAL A 127 22.60 -19.41 2.76
N ARG A 128 21.60 -18.55 2.57
CA ARG A 128 20.41 -18.50 3.43
C ARG A 128 19.29 -19.36 2.86
N LEU A 129 18.86 -20.32 3.66
CA LEU A 129 17.75 -21.22 3.38
C LEU A 129 16.46 -20.69 4.01
N LEU A 130 15.44 -20.43 3.19
CA LEU A 130 14.11 -19.99 3.63
C LEU A 130 13.04 -20.98 3.16
N SER A 131 12.66 -21.95 3.99
CA SER A 131 11.48 -22.81 3.74
C SER A 131 10.20 -22.09 4.19
N ARG A 132 9.02 -22.60 3.81
CA ARG A 132 7.71 -21.99 4.12
C ARG A 132 7.64 -20.52 3.71
N SER A 133 8.37 -20.17 2.66
CA SER A 133 8.69 -18.81 2.26
C SER A 133 8.31 -18.62 0.80
N THR A 134 7.15 -18.03 0.55
CA THR A 134 6.71 -17.78 -0.82
C THR A 134 7.30 -16.47 -1.31
N VAL A 135 7.98 -16.50 -2.45
CA VAL A 135 8.30 -15.28 -3.19
C VAL A 135 7.02 -14.79 -3.86
N THR A 136 6.42 -13.75 -3.30
CA THR A 136 5.05 -13.32 -3.64
C THR A 136 5.02 -12.32 -4.78
N GLY A 137 6.08 -11.51 -4.93
CA GLY A 137 6.15 -10.46 -5.93
C GLY A 137 7.56 -10.25 -6.46
N TYR A 138 7.66 -9.95 -7.76
CA TYR A 138 8.89 -9.51 -8.44
C TYR A 138 8.65 -8.14 -9.08
N TYR A 139 9.40 -7.14 -8.65
CA TYR A 139 9.35 -5.73 -9.06
C TYR A 139 10.68 -5.27 -9.70
N ASP A 140 10.74 -3.99 -10.06
CA ASP A 140 11.85 -3.37 -10.77
C ASP A 140 13.23 -3.54 -10.10
N HIS A 141 14.25 -3.67 -10.94
CA HIS A 141 15.66 -3.78 -10.58
C HIS A 141 15.94 -4.95 -9.61
N ASN A 142 15.38 -6.13 -9.89
CA ASN A 142 15.53 -7.32 -9.05
C ASN A 142 15.12 -7.08 -7.58
N PHE A 143 14.00 -6.38 -7.37
CA PHE A 143 13.37 -6.30 -6.05
C PHE A 143 12.34 -7.41 -5.90
N LEU A 144 12.52 -8.28 -4.91
CA LEU A 144 11.61 -9.39 -4.64
C LEU A 144 11.06 -9.29 -3.22
N ILE A 145 9.81 -9.68 -3.07
CA ILE A 145 9.14 -9.78 -1.79
C ILE A 145 8.93 -11.25 -1.45
N ILE A 146 9.29 -11.64 -0.22
CA ILE A 146 9.11 -12.99 0.30
C ILE A 146 8.26 -12.92 1.55
N ASP A 147 7.22 -13.76 1.62
CA ASP A 147 6.41 -13.96 2.81
C ASP A 147 6.82 -15.30 3.49
N GLU A 148 7.57 -15.20 4.58
CA GLU A 148 8.02 -16.34 5.41
C GLU A 148 7.01 -16.61 6.52
N ARG A 149 6.39 -17.80 6.52
CA ARG A 149 5.48 -18.24 7.59
C ARG A 149 6.27 -18.96 8.67
N ARG A 150 6.54 -18.25 9.76
CA ARG A 150 7.53 -18.63 10.78
C ARG A 150 6.93 -19.50 11.87
N THR A 151 5.68 -19.25 12.26
CA THR A 151 5.12 -19.90 13.46
C THR A 151 3.79 -20.61 13.25
N ASP A 152 3.13 -20.49 12.10
CA ASP A 152 1.83 -21.12 11.80
C ASP A 152 1.84 -22.65 11.98
N HIS A 153 3.01 -23.28 11.81
CA HIS A 153 3.20 -24.71 11.93
C HIS A 153 3.51 -25.17 13.37
N LEU A 154 3.64 -24.24 14.32
CA LEU A 154 4.00 -24.52 15.71
C LEU A 154 2.74 -24.58 16.57
N ALA A 155 2.58 -25.66 17.35
CA ALA A 155 1.48 -25.78 18.29
C ALA A 155 1.54 -24.74 19.43
N ARG A 156 2.74 -24.26 19.77
CA ARG A 156 2.99 -23.26 20.83
C ARG A 156 4.09 -22.30 20.37
N PRO A 157 3.74 -21.22 19.66
CA PRO A 157 4.72 -20.26 19.18
C PRO A 157 5.29 -19.41 20.32
N ASP A 158 6.55 -19.00 20.22
CA ASP A 158 7.13 -18.00 21.13
C ASP A 158 6.56 -16.62 20.77
N PRO A 159 5.87 -15.93 21.70
CA PRO A 159 5.21 -14.65 21.41
C PRO A 159 6.17 -13.52 21.00
N ARG A 160 7.49 -13.69 21.22
CA ARG A 160 8.52 -12.74 20.79
C ARG A 160 8.89 -12.88 19.31
N VAL A 161 8.47 -13.96 18.67
CA VAL A 161 8.76 -14.27 17.28
C VAL A 161 7.58 -13.84 16.42
N SER A 162 7.83 -13.05 15.38
CA SER A 162 6.78 -12.70 14.42
C SER A 162 6.19 -13.94 13.77
N ARG A 163 4.86 -13.96 13.61
CA ARG A 163 4.12 -15.03 12.96
C ARG A 163 4.53 -15.19 11.51
N GLU A 164 4.54 -14.07 10.79
CA GLU A 164 5.03 -13.94 9.42
C GLU A 164 6.09 -12.83 9.35
N ARG A 165 7.05 -13.02 8.44
CA ARG A 165 8.06 -12.01 8.11
C ARG A 165 8.04 -11.71 6.63
N LEU A 166 7.92 -10.42 6.31
CA LEU A 166 8.05 -9.92 4.94
C LEU A 166 9.51 -9.54 4.64
N TRP A 167 10.18 -10.32 3.80
CA TRP A 167 11.52 -9.99 3.31
C TRP A 167 11.43 -9.09 2.10
N ARG A 168 12.25 -8.02 2.10
CA ARG A 168 12.44 -7.10 0.99
C ARG A 168 13.84 -7.30 0.45
N VAL A 169 13.94 -8.07 -0.63
CA VAL A 169 15.21 -8.54 -1.17
C VAL A 169 15.59 -7.74 -2.41
N ARG A 170 16.79 -7.16 -2.40
CA ARG A 170 17.43 -6.59 -3.61
C ARG A 170 18.53 -7.55 -4.08
N ALA A 171 18.30 -8.24 -5.19
CA ALA A 171 19.22 -9.27 -5.69
C ALA A 171 20.09 -8.78 -6.85
N GLY A 172 21.38 -9.14 -6.87
CA GLY A 172 22.25 -8.89 -8.02
C GLY A 172 21.78 -9.62 -9.28
N GLN A 173 21.40 -10.89 -9.11
CA GLN A 173 20.89 -11.80 -10.14
C GLN A 173 19.76 -12.67 -9.56
N VAL A 174 18.82 -13.10 -10.41
CA VAL A 174 17.69 -13.97 -10.00
C VAL A 174 17.64 -15.25 -10.83
N VAL A 175 17.47 -16.39 -10.17
CA VAL A 175 17.17 -17.68 -10.79
C VAL A 175 15.76 -18.11 -10.40
N LEU A 176 14.86 -18.19 -11.38
CA LEU A 176 13.47 -18.63 -11.21
C LEU A 176 13.36 -20.13 -11.49
N ALA A 177 13.45 -20.94 -10.44
CA ALA A 177 13.30 -22.39 -10.47
C ALA A 177 11.93 -22.82 -9.90
N THR A 178 10.88 -22.11 -10.29
CA THR A 178 9.50 -22.19 -9.75
C THR A 178 8.71 -23.44 -10.15
N GLY A 179 9.34 -24.38 -10.85
CA GLY A 179 8.72 -25.62 -11.31
C GLY A 179 7.61 -25.42 -12.34
N ALA A 180 6.75 -26.44 -12.46
CA ALA A 180 5.56 -26.44 -13.29
C ALA A 180 4.39 -27.07 -12.54
N ILE A 181 3.18 -26.58 -12.79
CA ILE A 181 1.94 -27.06 -12.19
C ILE A 181 1.25 -27.99 -13.19
N GLU A 182 0.85 -29.18 -12.75
CA GLU A 182 0.08 -30.11 -13.59
C GLU A 182 -1.31 -29.51 -13.88
N ARG A 183 -1.76 -29.59 -15.14
CA ARG A 183 -3.11 -29.17 -15.54
C ARG A 183 -4.04 -30.37 -15.63
N GLY A 184 -5.31 -30.14 -15.30
CA GLY A 184 -6.38 -31.13 -15.47
C GLY A 184 -6.84 -31.25 -16.92
N LEU A 185 -7.63 -32.29 -17.20
CA LEU A 185 -8.37 -32.45 -18.45
C LEU A 185 -9.82 -31.99 -18.25
N VAL A 186 -10.41 -31.38 -19.29
CA VAL A 186 -11.80 -30.92 -19.27
C VAL A 186 -12.68 -32.00 -19.89
N PHE A 187 -13.50 -32.68 -19.08
CA PHE A 187 -14.40 -33.75 -19.50
C PHE A 187 -15.68 -33.72 -18.68
N ALA A 188 -16.67 -34.51 -19.08
CA ALA A 188 -17.98 -34.56 -18.40
C ALA A 188 -17.85 -35.06 -16.96
N ASP A 189 -18.39 -34.29 -16.02
CA ASP A 189 -18.39 -34.57 -14.58
C ASP A 189 -16.97 -34.65 -13.97
N ASN A 190 -16.07 -33.76 -14.39
CA ASN A 190 -14.68 -33.73 -13.92
C ASN A 190 -14.46 -33.04 -12.55
N ASP A 191 -15.50 -32.61 -11.85
CA ASP A 191 -15.46 -31.97 -10.53
C ASP A 191 -15.72 -32.93 -9.36
N ARG A 192 -16.05 -34.19 -9.67
CA ARG A 192 -16.55 -35.13 -8.67
C ARG A 192 -15.47 -35.49 -7.63
N PRO A 193 -15.82 -35.60 -6.33
CA PRO A 193 -14.89 -36.07 -5.30
C PRO A 193 -14.32 -37.45 -5.65
N GLY A 194 -12.99 -37.52 -5.76
CA GLY A 194 -12.25 -38.68 -6.26
C GLY A 194 -11.49 -38.38 -7.57
N VAL A 195 -11.92 -37.38 -8.34
CA VAL A 195 -11.13 -36.85 -9.46
C VAL A 195 -10.00 -35.98 -8.91
N MET A 196 -8.76 -36.31 -9.25
CA MET A 196 -7.56 -35.65 -8.70
C MET A 196 -6.50 -35.50 -9.79
N LEU A 197 -5.64 -34.49 -9.68
CA LEU A 197 -4.42 -34.43 -10.50
C LEU A 197 -3.53 -35.64 -10.19
N ALA A 198 -2.93 -36.24 -11.22
CA ALA A 198 -2.07 -37.41 -11.08
C ALA A 198 -0.85 -37.11 -10.19
N SER A 199 -0.27 -35.92 -10.31
CA SER A 199 0.83 -35.45 -9.45
C SER A 199 0.40 -35.28 -7.98
N ALA A 200 -0.87 -34.92 -7.73
CA ALA A 200 -1.42 -34.84 -6.39
C ALA A 200 -1.59 -36.24 -5.78
N VAL A 201 -2.12 -37.19 -6.55
CA VAL A 201 -2.21 -38.61 -6.13
C VAL A 201 -0.84 -39.15 -5.75
N ARG A 202 0.18 -38.95 -6.60
CA ARG A 202 1.57 -39.35 -6.29
C ARG A 202 2.10 -38.69 -5.03
N THR A 203 1.84 -37.41 -4.83
CA THR A 203 2.24 -36.70 -3.60
C THR A 203 1.60 -37.34 -2.36
N TYR A 204 0.30 -37.64 -2.38
CA TYR A 204 -0.37 -38.32 -1.27
C TYR A 204 0.23 -39.70 -0.97
N LEU A 205 0.48 -40.49 -2.01
CA LEU A 205 1.07 -41.82 -1.88
C LEU A 205 2.51 -41.77 -1.34
N ASN A 206 3.38 -41.04 -2.04
CA ASN A 206 4.82 -41.16 -1.85
C ASN A 206 5.34 -40.28 -0.71
N ARG A 207 4.74 -39.09 -0.50
CA ARG A 207 5.17 -38.16 0.54
C ARG A 207 4.41 -38.36 1.84
N TYR A 208 3.09 -38.53 1.75
CA TYR A 208 2.21 -38.57 2.92
C TYR A 208 1.78 -39.99 3.31
N ALA A 209 2.16 -41.02 2.54
CA ALA A 209 1.76 -42.40 2.77
C ALA A 209 0.23 -42.57 2.92
N ALA A 210 -0.54 -41.80 2.14
CA ALA A 210 -1.98 -41.72 2.22
C ALA A 210 -2.62 -42.27 0.94
N LEU A 211 -3.44 -43.32 1.08
CA LEU A 211 -4.18 -43.94 -0.02
C LEU A 211 -5.47 -43.14 -0.30
N PRO A 212 -5.65 -42.51 -1.47
CA PRO A 212 -6.86 -41.76 -1.78
C PRO A 212 -8.08 -42.67 -2.04
N GLY A 213 -7.86 -43.95 -2.35
CA GLY A 213 -8.90 -44.97 -2.56
C GLY A 213 -8.29 -46.36 -2.76
N ARG A 214 -9.13 -47.40 -2.86
CA ARG A 214 -8.65 -48.79 -3.05
C ARG A 214 -8.59 -49.22 -4.51
N HIS A 215 -9.52 -48.72 -5.32
CA HIS A 215 -9.57 -48.95 -6.76
C HIS A 215 -9.40 -47.63 -7.48
N GLY A 216 -8.45 -47.56 -8.42
CA GLY A 216 -8.07 -46.32 -9.09
C GLY A 216 -8.04 -46.47 -10.60
N ALA A 217 -8.32 -45.37 -11.30
CA ALA A 217 -8.09 -45.24 -12.73
C ALA A 217 -7.18 -44.04 -13.00
N VAL A 218 -6.50 -44.05 -14.14
CA VAL A 218 -5.65 -42.96 -14.62
C VAL A 218 -6.16 -42.49 -15.98
N LEU A 219 -6.29 -41.18 -16.19
CA LEU A 219 -6.64 -40.58 -17.47
C LEU A 219 -5.51 -39.64 -17.91
N THR A 220 -5.01 -39.80 -19.13
CA THR A 220 -3.87 -39.00 -19.60
C THR A 220 -3.82 -38.74 -21.08
N ASN A 221 -3.08 -37.69 -21.44
CA ASN A 221 -2.65 -37.36 -22.79
C ASN A 221 -1.12 -37.30 -22.94
N ASN A 222 -0.38 -37.74 -21.94
CA ASN A 222 1.06 -37.59 -21.87
C ASN A 222 1.72 -38.72 -21.07
N ASP A 223 3.04 -38.81 -21.14
CA ASP A 223 3.78 -39.92 -20.52
C ASP A 223 3.86 -39.84 -18.98
N SER A 224 3.72 -38.65 -18.39
CA SER A 224 3.98 -38.47 -16.95
C SER A 224 2.99 -39.21 -16.05
N ALA A 225 1.77 -39.46 -16.54
CA ALA A 225 0.75 -40.17 -15.76
C ALA A 225 1.01 -41.67 -15.63
N TYR A 226 1.86 -42.27 -16.48
CA TYR A 226 2.25 -43.67 -16.33
C TYR A 226 3.01 -43.89 -15.02
N GLU A 227 3.80 -42.91 -14.58
CA GLU A 227 4.43 -42.98 -13.27
C GLU A 227 3.41 -42.96 -12.14
N ALA A 228 2.32 -42.20 -12.27
CA ALA A 228 1.25 -42.21 -11.28
C ALA A 228 0.55 -43.57 -11.21
N ALA A 229 0.26 -44.19 -12.36
CA ALA A 229 -0.32 -45.53 -12.40
C ALA A 229 0.58 -46.58 -11.73
N LEU A 230 1.89 -46.52 -11.99
CA LEU A 230 2.87 -47.43 -11.40
C LEU A 230 3.02 -47.20 -9.89
N ASP A 231 3.08 -45.94 -9.43
CA ASP A 231 3.13 -45.61 -8.01
C ASP A 231 1.84 -46.05 -7.29
N MET A 232 0.68 -45.88 -7.93
CA MET A 232 -0.62 -46.37 -7.41
C MET A 232 -0.60 -47.89 -7.23
N GLN A 233 -0.19 -48.64 -8.26
CA GLN A 233 -0.10 -50.10 -8.21
C GLN A 233 0.91 -50.57 -7.14
N ALA A 234 2.07 -49.93 -7.06
CA ALA A 234 3.10 -50.25 -6.08
C ALA A 234 2.68 -49.95 -4.63
N ALA A 235 1.86 -48.91 -4.42
CA ALA A 235 1.26 -48.58 -3.12
C ALA A 235 0.08 -49.51 -2.74
N GLY A 236 -0.30 -50.45 -3.60
CA GLY A 236 -1.35 -51.43 -3.34
C GLY A 236 -2.76 -50.99 -3.72
N LEU A 237 -2.91 -49.96 -4.56
CA LEU A 237 -4.19 -49.69 -5.23
C LEU A 237 -4.38 -50.70 -6.37
N ASP A 238 -5.60 -51.16 -6.54
CA ASP A 238 -6.00 -51.90 -7.73
C ASP A 238 -6.24 -50.89 -8.87
N VAL A 239 -5.28 -50.76 -9.79
CA VAL A 239 -5.40 -49.86 -10.94
C VAL A 239 -6.24 -50.54 -12.02
N THR A 240 -7.52 -50.20 -12.08
CA THR A 240 -8.51 -50.86 -12.94
C THR A 240 -8.45 -50.41 -14.40
N ALA A 241 -7.93 -49.20 -14.66
CA ALA A 241 -7.70 -48.70 -16.02
C ALA A 241 -6.65 -47.59 -16.08
N LEU A 242 -5.74 -47.68 -17.05
CA LEU A 242 -4.94 -46.56 -17.56
C LEU A 242 -5.50 -46.16 -18.93
N ILE A 243 -6.15 -45.02 -18.97
CA ILE A 243 -6.90 -44.48 -20.11
C ILE A 243 -6.01 -43.44 -20.79
N ASP A 244 -5.43 -43.80 -21.93
CA ASP A 244 -4.57 -42.91 -22.70
C ASP A 244 -5.31 -42.46 -23.95
N ILE A 245 -5.53 -41.16 -24.10
CA ILE A 245 -6.27 -40.62 -25.23
C ILE A 245 -5.51 -40.79 -26.54
N ARG A 246 -4.19 -41.00 -26.48
CA ARG A 246 -3.33 -41.14 -27.64
C ARG A 246 -3.53 -42.50 -28.27
N GLN A 247 -3.58 -42.53 -29.60
CA GLN A 247 -3.79 -43.77 -30.34
C GLN A 247 -2.58 -44.71 -30.26
N ARG A 248 -1.37 -44.15 -30.11
CA ARG A 248 -0.10 -44.91 -30.10
C ARG A 248 0.84 -44.37 -29.01
N PRO A 249 0.59 -44.70 -27.73
CA PRO A 249 1.56 -44.45 -26.67
C PRO A 249 2.87 -45.18 -26.93
N ALA A 250 3.97 -44.72 -26.32
CA ALA A 250 5.29 -45.34 -26.50
C ALA A 250 5.30 -46.80 -25.99
N GLU A 251 5.85 -47.72 -26.78
CA GLU A 251 5.82 -49.16 -26.47
C GLU A 251 6.49 -49.48 -25.13
N GLY A 252 7.57 -48.80 -24.77
CA GLY A 252 8.24 -48.99 -23.48
C GLY A 252 7.36 -48.62 -22.27
N LEU A 253 6.39 -47.71 -22.43
CA LEU A 253 5.43 -47.39 -21.37
C LEU A 253 4.33 -48.46 -21.27
N LEU A 254 3.87 -48.97 -22.41
CA LEU A 254 2.90 -50.06 -22.48
C LEU A 254 3.48 -51.35 -21.88
N GLU A 255 4.75 -51.64 -22.14
CA GLU A 255 5.47 -52.77 -21.57
C GLU A 255 5.56 -52.67 -20.05
N ARG A 256 5.98 -51.51 -19.51
CA ARG A 256 6.03 -51.26 -18.06
C ARG A 256 4.66 -51.41 -17.39
N ALA A 257 3.60 -50.89 -18.01
CA ALA A 257 2.24 -51.02 -17.49
C ALA A 257 1.80 -52.50 -17.50
N ARG A 258 2.12 -53.25 -18.56
CA ARG A 258 1.82 -54.68 -18.68
C ARG A 258 2.56 -55.52 -17.64
N GLU A 259 3.84 -55.22 -17.40
CA GLU A 259 4.64 -55.87 -16.35
C GLU A 259 4.08 -55.62 -14.95
N ALA A 260 3.52 -54.43 -14.70
CA ALA A 260 2.84 -54.07 -13.46
C ALA A 260 1.40 -54.63 -13.37
N GLY A 261 0.89 -55.28 -14.40
CA GLY A 261 -0.47 -55.83 -14.45
C GLY A 261 -1.56 -54.77 -14.64
N ILE A 262 -1.23 -53.59 -15.15
CA ILE A 262 -2.15 -52.46 -15.32
C ILE A 262 -2.84 -52.55 -16.70
N PRO A 263 -4.19 -52.60 -16.77
CA PRO A 263 -4.91 -52.58 -18.04
C PRO A 263 -4.79 -51.22 -18.72
N VAL A 264 -4.26 -51.18 -19.95
CA VAL A 264 -4.12 -49.93 -20.73
C VAL A 264 -5.17 -49.87 -21.85
N TYR A 265 -5.79 -48.70 -22.01
CA TYR A 265 -6.80 -48.41 -23.03
C TYR A 265 -6.33 -47.25 -23.93
N PRO A 266 -5.50 -47.50 -24.96
CA PRO A 266 -5.06 -46.47 -25.92
C PRO A 266 -6.22 -45.99 -26.80
N GLY A 267 -6.24 -44.71 -27.15
CA GLY A 267 -7.28 -44.08 -27.96
C GLY A 267 -8.65 -44.06 -27.27
N HIS A 268 -8.68 -44.10 -25.94
CA HIS A 268 -9.91 -44.03 -25.13
C HIS A 268 -9.92 -42.77 -24.26
N ALA A 269 -11.10 -42.31 -23.90
CA ALA A 269 -11.31 -41.17 -23.01
C ALA A 269 -12.41 -41.45 -21.98
N VAL A 270 -12.48 -40.60 -20.97
CA VAL A 270 -13.59 -40.56 -20.01
C VAL A 270 -14.67 -39.64 -20.56
N CYS A 271 -15.87 -40.18 -20.80
CA CYS A 271 -17.03 -39.42 -21.29
C CYS A 271 -18.06 -39.10 -20.20
N GLY A 272 -17.79 -39.50 -18.95
CA GLY A 272 -18.66 -39.24 -17.80
C GLY A 272 -18.12 -39.87 -16.52
N VAL A 273 -18.55 -39.35 -15.38
CA VAL A 273 -18.21 -39.89 -14.06
C VAL A 273 -19.48 -40.19 -13.28
N ARG A 274 -19.62 -41.43 -12.82
CA ARG A 274 -20.71 -41.84 -11.93
C ARG A 274 -20.29 -41.64 -10.49
N SER A 275 -21.19 -41.09 -9.68
CA SER A 275 -20.93 -40.80 -8.28
C SER A 275 -22.09 -41.23 -7.38
N GLY A 276 -21.74 -41.71 -6.19
CA GLY A 276 -22.67 -41.94 -5.09
C GLY A 276 -22.55 -40.85 -4.02
N PHE A 277 -23.10 -41.12 -2.84
CA PHE A 277 -23.03 -40.18 -1.70
C PHE A 277 -21.60 -39.99 -1.16
N SER A 278 -20.73 -41.00 -1.33
CA SER A 278 -19.36 -41.01 -0.79
C SER A 278 -18.28 -40.61 -1.80
N GLY A 279 -18.66 -40.11 -2.98
CA GLY A 279 -17.73 -39.78 -4.08
C GLY A 279 -17.96 -40.63 -5.33
N MET A 280 -17.01 -40.56 -6.27
CA MET A 280 -17.09 -41.31 -7.52
C MET A 280 -17.08 -42.83 -7.31
N THR A 281 -17.79 -43.56 -8.18
CA THR A 281 -17.87 -45.03 -8.15
C THR A 281 -17.33 -45.65 -9.43
N ASP A 282 -17.52 -44.97 -10.57
CA ASP A 282 -17.13 -45.47 -11.88
C ASP A 282 -16.78 -44.33 -12.82
N VAL A 283 -15.89 -44.62 -13.77
CA VAL A 283 -15.66 -43.77 -14.96
C VAL A 283 -16.27 -44.43 -16.18
N GLU A 284 -16.95 -43.64 -17.01
CA GLU A 284 -17.51 -44.12 -18.27
C GLU A 284 -16.49 -43.94 -19.39
N LEU A 285 -16.24 -45.03 -20.12
CA LEU A 285 -15.25 -45.07 -21.19
C LEU A 285 -15.89 -44.90 -22.56
N CYS A 286 -15.20 -44.17 -23.41
CA CYS A 286 -15.47 -44.11 -24.83
C CYS A 286 -14.19 -44.33 -25.63
N ARG A 287 -14.33 -44.90 -26.83
CA ARG A 287 -13.26 -44.95 -27.83
C ARG A 287 -13.35 -43.70 -28.68
N LEU A 288 -12.23 -43.00 -28.84
CA LEU A 288 -12.14 -41.81 -29.67
C LEU A 288 -12.02 -42.16 -31.16
N THR A 289 -12.41 -41.22 -32.02
CA THR A 289 -12.04 -41.25 -33.44
C THR A 289 -10.53 -41.14 -33.61
N ALA A 290 -10.04 -41.40 -34.84
CA ALA A 290 -8.61 -41.26 -35.13
C ALA A 290 -8.09 -39.82 -34.96
N SER A 291 -8.95 -38.80 -35.10
CA SER A 291 -8.59 -37.40 -34.84
C SER A 291 -8.63 -37.02 -33.37
N GLY A 292 -9.31 -37.80 -32.52
CA GLY A 292 -9.48 -37.53 -31.09
C GLY A 292 -10.62 -36.57 -30.75
N ASP A 293 -11.28 -35.97 -31.75
CA ASP A 293 -12.26 -34.89 -31.54
C ASP A 293 -13.69 -35.37 -31.30
N ASP A 294 -13.97 -36.66 -31.50
CA ASP A 294 -15.32 -37.22 -31.34
C ASP A 294 -15.29 -38.67 -30.81
N VAL A 295 -16.45 -39.16 -30.37
CA VAL A 295 -16.64 -40.51 -29.84
C VAL A 295 -16.99 -41.49 -30.97
N LEU A 296 -16.12 -42.48 -31.19
CA LEU A 296 -16.35 -43.57 -32.13
C LEU A 296 -17.31 -44.63 -31.56
N ALA A 297 -17.18 -44.96 -30.27
CA ALA A 297 -18.06 -45.93 -29.60
C ALA A 297 -17.97 -45.85 -28.07
N TYR A 298 -19.09 -45.97 -27.39
CA TYR A 298 -19.13 -46.15 -25.92
C TYR A 298 -18.66 -47.56 -25.52
N LYS A 299 -17.88 -47.66 -24.45
CA LYS A 299 -17.19 -48.89 -24.00
C LYS A 299 -17.58 -49.36 -22.60
N GLY A 300 -18.63 -48.79 -22.01
CA GLY A 300 -19.12 -49.16 -20.68
C GLY A 300 -18.45 -48.35 -19.58
N SER A 301 -18.47 -48.86 -18.34
CA SER A 301 -17.89 -48.18 -17.19
C SER A 301 -16.87 -49.07 -16.48
N VAL A 302 -15.86 -48.42 -15.88
CA VAL A 302 -14.84 -49.06 -15.04
C VAL A 302 -15.03 -48.62 -13.60
N PRO A 303 -15.11 -49.55 -12.64
CA PRO A 303 -15.23 -49.18 -11.23
C PRO A 303 -13.93 -48.57 -10.72
N CYS A 304 -14.02 -47.40 -10.11
CA CYS A 304 -12.92 -46.73 -9.43
C CYS A 304 -13.43 -45.68 -8.45
N GLN A 305 -12.69 -45.48 -7.37
CA GLN A 305 -12.97 -44.47 -6.34
C GLN A 305 -12.11 -43.21 -6.52
N VAL A 306 -11.05 -43.33 -7.32
CA VAL A 306 -10.12 -42.25 -7.62
C VAL A 306 -9.81 -42.28 -9.11
N LEU A 307 -9.89 -41.12 -9.75
CA LEU A 307 -9.42 -40.90 -11.11
C LEU A 307 -8.26 -39.90 -11.08
N ALA A 308 -7.05 -40.39 -11.29
CA ALA A 308 -5.86 -39.58 -11.44
C ALA A 308 -5.77 -39.05 -12.88
N MET A 309 -5.98 -37.75 -13.08
CA MET A 309 -5.93 -37.14 -14.41
C MET A 309 -4.64 -36.34 -14.62
N SER A 310 -4.12 -36.37 -15.85
CA SER A 310 -2.99 -35.54 -16.26
C SER A 310 -3.20 -35.01 -17.67
N GLY A 311 -3.36 -33.69 -17.80
CA GLY A 311 -3.50 -32.99 -19.07
C GLY A 311 -2.19 -32.37 -19.60
N GLY A 312 -1.09 -32.52 -18.86
CA GLY A 312 0.22 -31.92 -19.14
C GLY A 312 0.67 -30.97 -18.03
N TRP A 313 1.74 -30.21 -18.30
CA TRP A 313 2.41 -29.36 -17.32
C TRP A 313 2.47 -27.90 -17.79
N ASN A 314 2.13 -26.98 -16.88
CA ASN A 314 2.21 -25.54 -17.10
C ASN A 314 3.39 -24.98 -16.29
N PRO A 315 4.49 -24.54 -16.93
CA PRO A 315 5.56 -23.83 -16.26
C PRO A 315 5.04 -22.65 -15.42
N THR A 316 5.56 -22.50 -14.19
CA THR A 316 5.13 -21.45 -13.26
C THR A 316 5.79 -20.12 -13.63
N VAL A 317 5.34 -19.51 -14.74
CA VAL A 317 5.92 -18.28 -15.32
C VAL A 317 5.52 -16.98 -14.61
N HIS A 318 4.74 -17.06 -13.52
CA HIS A 318 4.17 -15.92 -12.81
C HIS A 318 5.19 -14.83 -12.48
N LEU A 319 6.28 -15.18 -11.79
CA LEU A 319 7.32 -14.21 -11.39
C LEU A 319 8.14 -13.70 -12.58
N HIS A 320 8.34 -14.53 -13.60
CA HIS A 320 8.95 -14.09 -14.85
C HIS A 320 8.10 -12.99 -15.50
N CYS A 321 6.78 -13.19 -15.58
CA CYS A 321 5.88 -12.21 -16.16
C CYS A 321 5.72 -10.95 -15.29
N GLN A 322 5.72 -11.08 -13.97
CA GLN A 322 5.71 -9.93 -13.05
C GLN A 322 6.95 -9.04 -13.22
N SER A 323 8.09 -9.60 -13.64
CA SER A 323 9.29 -8.82 -13.94
C SER A 323 9.16 -7.90 -15.17
N GLY A 324 8.06 -8.01 -15.92
CA GLY A 324 7.78 -7.28 -17.15
C GLY A 324 8.07 -8.08 -18.43
N ALA A 325 8.59 -9.31 -18.33
CA ALA A 325 8.82 -10.19 -19.46
C ALA A 325 7.51 -10.87 -19.93
N GLU A 326 7.47 -11.31 -21.18
CA GLU A 326 6.31 -12.01 -21.74
C GLU A 326 6.51 -13.54 -21.70
N ALA A 327 5.41 -14.28 -21.60
CA ALA A 327 5.44 -15.73 -21.80
C ALA A 327 5.13 -16.07 -23.27
N ARG A 328 5.76 -17.13 -23.79
CA ARG A 328 5.57 -17.62 -25.15
C ARG A 328 4.89 -18.99 -25.14
N PHE A 329 3.90 -19.19 -26.00
CA PHE A 329 3.30 -20.52 -26.16
C PHE A 329 4.23 -21.44 -26.97
N ASP A 330 4.48 -22.64 -26.44
CA ASP A 330 5.22 -23.70 -27.13
C ASP A 330 4.24 -24.80 -27.56
N GLU A 331 4.02 -24.94 -28.87
CA GLU A 331 3.07 -25.89 -29.45
C GLU A 331 3.46 -27.36 -29.18
N LYS A 332 4.76 -27.66 -29.10
CA LYS A 332 5.23 -29.03 -28.88
C LYS A 332 5.02 -29.48 -27.44
N LEU A 333 5.28 -28.58 -26.48
CA LEU A 333 5.01 -28.83 -25.07
C LEU A 333 3.53 -28.60 -24.71
N GLY A 334 2.80 -27.89 -25.58
CA GLY A 334 1.42 -27.47 -25.36
C GLY A 334 1.28 -26.61 -24.12
N CYS A 335 2.19 -25.67 -23.86
CA CYS A 335 2.14 -24.80 -22.67
C CYS A 335 2.85 -23.47 -22.88
N PHE A 336 2.65 -22.52 -21.97
CA PHE A 336 3.41 -21.28 -21.95
C PHE A 336 4.75 -21.46 -21.24
N VAL A 337 5.84 -21.10 -21.92
CA VAL A 337 7.21 -21.06 -21.38
C VAL A 337 7.68 -19.60 -21.22
N PRO A 338 8.69 -19.32 -20.39
CA PRO A 338 9.28 -17.98 -20.29
C PRO A 338 9.81 -17.49 -21.65
N GLY A 339 9.58 -16.21 -21.95
CA GLY A 339 10.21 -15.50 -23.06
C GLY A 339 11.56 -14.90 -22.66
N ASP A 340 11.96 -13.86 -23.39
CA ASP A 340 13.19 -13.13 -23.11
C ASP A 340 13.08 -12.34 -21.80
N SER A 341 14.10 -12.44 -20.95
CA SER A 341 14.10 -11.68 -19.70
C SER A 341 14.42 -10.21 -19.96
N VAL A 342 13.64 -9.32 -19.34
CA VAL A 342 13.86 -7.85 -19.38
C VAL A 342 14.61 -7.33 -18.15
N GLN A 343 14.90 -8.22 -17.19
CA GLN A 343 15.68 -7.93 -15.98
C GLN A 343 16.85 -8.92 -15.87
N ARG A 344 17.67 -8.78 -14.82
CA ARG A 344 18.82 -9.68 -14.60
C ARG A 344 18.35 -10.99 -13.95
N ALA A 345 17.55 -11.74 -14.70
CA ALA A 345 16.94 -12.98 -14.28
C ALA A 345 17.05 -14.09 -15.33
N ARG A 346 16.87 -15.34 -14.90
CA ARG A 346 16.69 -16.50 -15.79
C ARG A 346 15.78 -17.53 -15.14
N SER A 347 15.02 -18.24 -15.96
CA SER A 347 14.25 -19.40 -15.51
C SER A 347 15.07 -20.67 -15.64
N ALA A 348 14.85 -21.65 -14.75
CA ALA A 348 15.57 -22.92 -14.75
C ALA A 348 14.65 -24.13 -14.49
N GLY A 349 15.01 -25.27 -15.07
CA GLY A 349 14.29 -26.55 -14.93
C GLY A 349 12.86 -26.51 -15.52
N ALA A 350 11.90 -27.12 -14.82
CA ALA A 350 10.51 -27.18 -15.30
C ALA A 350 9.85 -25.81 -15.49
N ALA A 351 10.32 -24.76 -14.79
CA ALA A 351 9.88 -23.38 -15.04
C ALA A 351 10.29 -22.86 -16.42
N LYS A 352 11.28 -23.47 -17.07
CA LYS A 352 11.76 -23.21 -18.44
C LYS A 352 11.19 -24.20 -19.47
N GLY A 353 10.35 -25.16 -19.04
CA GLY A 353 9.82 -26.22 -19.91
C GLY A 353 10.70 -27.49 -20.00
N ILE A 354 11.69 -27.64 -19.12
CA ILE A 354 12.50 -28.86 -19.02
C ILE A 354 11.89 -29.77 -17.94
N PHE A 355 11.19 -30.83 -18.35
CA PHE A 355 10.39 -31.64 -17.42
C PHE A 355 11.08 -32.89 -16.87
N ASP A 356 12.16 -33.34 -17.49
CA ASP A 356 12.92 -34.49 -16.99
C ASP A 356 13.89 -34.08 -15.86
N LEU A 357 14.15 -35.03 -14.95
CA LEU A 357 14.95 -34.76 -13.76
C LEU A 357 16.42 -34.44 -14.10
N GLY A 358 17.02 -35.17 -15.04
CA GLY A 358 18.43 -34.98 -15.42
C GLY A 358 18.66 -33.59 -16.02
N GLY A 359 17.76 -33.17 -16.92
CA GLY A 359 17.72 -31.84 -17.50
C GLY A 359 17.52 -30.75 -16.44
N CYS A 360 16.62 -30.95 -15.47
CA CYS A 360 16.44 -30.00 -14.36
C CYS A 360 17.72 -29.82 -13.53
N LEU A 361 18.42 -30.91 -13.19
CA LEU A 361 19.66 -30.86 -12.42
C LEU A 361 20.76 -30.12 -13.20
N ALA A 362 20.92 -30.42 -14.48
CA ALA A 362 21.93 -29.79 -15.34
C ALA A 362 21.66 -28.29 -15.56
N ASP A 363 20.41 -27.93 -15.91
CA ASP A 363 20.02 -26.54 -16.15
C ASP A 363 20.07 -25.70 -14.86
N GLY A 364 19.81 -26.32 -13.69
CA GLY A 364 20.02 -25.69 -12.39
C GLY A 364 21.48 -25.29 -12.14
N VAL A 365 22.43 -26.21 -12.37
CA VAL A 365 23.87 -25.90 -12.26
C VAL A 365 24.24 -24.74 -13.18
N GLU A 366 23.85 -24.80 -14.44
CA GLU A 366 24.19 -23.76 -15.41
C GLU A 366 23.58 -22.40 -15.04
N ALA A 367 22.32 -22.37 -14.60
CA ALA A 367 21.66 -21.14 -14.17
C ALA A 367 22.37 -20.50 -12.96
N GLY A 368 22.76 -21.30 -11.96
CA GLY A 368 23.53 -20.85 -10.80
C GLY A 368 24.92 -20.33 -11.17
N ARG A 369 25.64 -21.06 -12.02
CA ARG A 369 26.96 -20.68 -12.56
C ARG A 369 26.92 -19.35 -13.31
N MET A 370 25.95 -19.20 -14.22
CA MET A 370 25.75 -17.95 -14.95
C MET A 370 25.33 -16.82 -14.01
N ALA A 371 24.59 -17.10 -12.92
CA ALA A 371 24.13 -16.07 -11.98
C ALA A 371 25.31 -15.52 -11.18
N ALA A 372 26.13 -16.39 -10.61
CA ALA A 372 27.37 -15.98 -9.97
C ALA A 372 28.26 -15.14 -10.92
N SER A 373 28.49 -15.64 -12.14
CA SER A 373 29.31 -14.92 -13.13
C SER A 373 28.75 -13.55 -13.49
N ALA A 374 27.44 -13.43 -13.69
CA ALA A 374 26.79 -12.16 -14.03
C ALA A 374 26.69 -11.20 -12.82
N ALA A 375 26.85 -11.71 -11.60
CA ALA A 375 27.04 -10.92 -10.39
C ALA A 375 28.51 -10.44 -10.22
N GLY A 376 29.42 -10.84 -11.12
CA GLY A 376 30.85 -10.49 -11.04
C GLY A 376 31.69 -11.45 -10.21
N ILE A 377 31.16 -12.64 -9.90
CA ILE A 377 31.79 -13.65 -9.04
C ILE A 377 32.26 -14.82 -9.89
N ALA A 378 33.51 -15.24 -9.71
CA ALA A 378 34.10 -16.33 -10.50
C ALA A 378 33.34 -17.65 -10.25
N PRO A 379 32.81 -18.31 -11.30
CA PRO A 379 32.03 -19.54 -11.11
C PRO A 379 32.90 -20.68 -10.57
N ALA A 380 32.33 -21.48 -9.67
CA ALA A 380 32.95 -22.71 -9.19
C ALA A 380 32.45 -23.94 -9.96
N ALA A 381 33.31 -24.95 -10.10
CA ALA A 381 32.92 -26.23 -10.69
C ALA A 381 31.88 -26.93 -9.80
N THR A 382 30.80 -27.42 -10.43
CA THR A 382 29.74 -28.17 -9.75
C THR A 382 29.37 -29.37 -10.60
N ASP A 383 29.54 -30.56 -10.04
CA ASP A 383 29.19 -31.81 -10.72
C ASP A 383 27.68 -31.92 -10.90
N ILE A 384 27.27 -32.45 -12.06
CA ILE A 384 25.87 -32.74 -12.37
C ILE A 384 25.60 -34.19 -11.92
N PRO A 385 24.72 -34.41 -10.91
CA PRO A 385 24.38 -35.76 -10.46
C PRO A 385 23.73 -36.57 -11.59
N PHE A 386 24.03 -37.87 -11.65
CA PHE A 386 23.45 -38.74 -12.65
C PHE A 386 22.00 -39.08 -12.27
N ALA A 387 21.04 -38.71 -13.11
CA ALA A 387 19.68 -39.22 -13.05
C ALA A 387 19.42 -40.06 -14.30
N LYS A 388 18.67 -41.16 -14.18
CA LYS A 388 18.29 -41.96 -15.35
C LYS A 388 17.55 -41.06 -16.34
N MET A 389 18.14 -40.89 -17.52
CA MET A 389 17.54 -40.08 -18.58
C MET A 389 16.22 -40.73 -18.98
N GLN A 390 15.13 -39.96 -18.84
CA GLN A 390 13.82 -40.36 -19.36
C GLN A 390 13.77 -39.92 -20.84
N GLU A 391 13.05 -40.69 -21.67
CA GLU A 391 12.75 -40.23 -23.02
C GLU A 391 11.99 -38.90 -22.96
N ALA A 392 12.14 -38.07 -24.00
CA ALA A 392 11.44 -36.78 -24.05
C ALA A 392 9.93 -37.03 -23.93
N MET A 393 9.31 -36.41 -22.93
CA MET A 393 7.88 -36.54 -22.66
C MET A 393 7.07 -36.22 -23.91
N SER A 394 6.35 -37.22 -24.42
CA SER A 394 5.36 -37.05 -25.48
C SER A 394 4.05 -36.55 -24.87
N ILE A 395 3.44 -35.56 -25.51
CA ILE A 395 2.12 -35.03 -25.17
C ILE A 395 1.32 -34.79 -26.44
N GLU A 396 0.04 -35.20 -26.44
CA GLU A 396 -0.94 -34.77 -27.45
C GLU A 396 -1.90 -33.78 -26.76
N PRO A 397 -1.78 -32.46 -27.02
CA PRO A 397 -2.59 -31.47 -26.34
C PRO A 397 -4.09 -31.72 -26.55
N CYS A 398 -4.82 -31.86 -25.45
CA CYS A 398 -6.27 -32.03 -25.46
C CYS A 398 -6.88 -31.11 -24.41
N TRP A 399 -7.61 -30.10 -24.89
CA TRP A 399 -8.15 -29.02 -24.07
C TRP A 399 -9.57 -29.30 -23.58
N GLU A 400 -10.28 -30.17 -24.27
CA GLU A 400 -11.61 -30.66 -23.91
C GLU A 400 -11.88 -32.01 -24.58
N LEU A 401 -12.33 -32.99 -23.80
CA LEU A 401 -12.70 -34.32 -24.29
C LEU A 401 -14.16 -34.35 -24.77
N PRO A 402 -14.44 -35.06 -25.88
CA PRO A 402 -15.80 -35.27 -26.37
C PRO A 402 -16.55 -36.27 -25.48
N ASP A 403 -17.87 -36.09 -25.36
CA ASP A 403 -18.78 -37.04 -24.71
C ASP A 403 -19.75 -37.70 -25.71
N GLY A 404 -19.66 -37.34 -27.00
CA GLY A 404 -20.50 -37.86 -28.09
C GLY A 404 -21.95 -37.37 -28.03
N LEU A 405 -22.24 -36.37 -27.19
CA LEU A 405 -23.58 -35.82 -26.99
C LEU A 405 -23.65 -34.35 -27.48
N PRO A 406 -24.82 -33.88 -27.93
CA PRO A 406 -25.01 -32.46 -28.26
C PRO A 406 -24.69 -31.56 -27.05
N GLU A 407 -24.21 -30.34 -27.33
CA GLU A 407 -23.90 -29.35 -26.28
C GLU A 407 -25.09 -29.18 -25.31
N GLY A 408 -24.81 -29.25 -24.00
CA GLY A 408 -25.82 -29.15 -22.95
C GLY A 408 -26.61 -30.43 -22.67
N ARG A 409 -26.34 -31.54 -23.37
CA ARG A 409 -26.93 -32.86 -23.07
C ARG A 409 -25.98 -33.85 -22.38
N GLY A 410 -24.68 -33.57 -22.36
CA GLY A 410 -23.68 -34.31 -21.58
C GLY A 410 -23.53 -33.81 -20.15
N GLY A 411 -22.58 -34.40 -19.41
CA GLY A 411 -22.20 -33.94 -18.08
C GLY A 411 -21.52 -32.57 -18.10
N LYS A 412 -21.47 -31.89 -16.96
CA LYS A 412 -20.84 -30.57 -16.85
C LYS A 412 -19.32 -30.70 -17.00
N LYS A 413 -18.71 -29.81 -17.78
CA LYS A 413 -17.26 -29.81 -18.02
C LYS A 413 -16.62 -28.58 -17.38
N PHE A 414 -16.06 -28.74 -16.19
CA PHE A 414 -15.48 -27.64 -15.42
C PHE A 414 -14.09 -27.27 -15.92
N VAL A 415 -13.85 -25.96 -15.97
CA VAL A 415 -12.57 -25.32 -16.31
C VAL A 415 -11.98 -24.64 -15.07
N ASP A 416 -12.81 -23.96 -14.28
CA ASP A 416 -12.44 -23.39 -12.97
C ASP A 416 -13.35 -24.01 -11.90
N TYR A 417 -12.75 -24.80 -11.01
CA TYR A 417 -13.47 -25.52 -9.96
C TYR A 417 -13.92 -24.62 -8.81
N GLN A 418 -13.20 -23.53 -8.51
CA GLN A 418 -13.51 -22.67 -7.36
C GLN A 418 -14.67 -21.72 -7.68
N ASN A 419 -14.78 -21.30 -8.95
CA ASN A 419 -15.83 -20.39 -9.41
C ASN A 419 -16.92 -21.10 -10.24
N ASP A 420 -16.93 -22.44 -10.27
CA ASP A 420 -17.86 -23.26 -11.05
C ASP A 420 -17.93 -22.86 -12.54
N THR A 421 -16.83 -22.43 -13.15
CA THR A 421 -16.82 -22.02 -14.57
C THR A 421 -16.74 -23.23 -15.48
N LEU A 422 -17.71 -23.35 -16.40
CA LEU A 422 -17.78 -24.45 -17.36
C LEU A 422 -17.21 -24.07 -18.74
N ALA A 423 -16.85 -25.09 -19.53
CA ALA A 423 -16.50 -24.91 -20.94
C ALA A 423 -17.64 -24.22 -21.73
N SER A 424 -18.90 -24.58 -21.43
CA SER A 424 -20.09 -23.96 -22.05
C SER A 424 -20.24 -22.46 -21.73
N ASP A 425 -19.74 -21.99 -20.59
CA ASP A 425 -19.81 -20.57 -20.22
C ASP A 425 -18.84 -19.74 -21.07
N ILE A 426 -17.68 -20.30 -21.40
CA ILE A 426 -16.69 -19.68 -22.29
C ILE A 426 -17.26 -19.59 -23.72
N ARG A 427 -17.90 -20.66 -24.20
CA ARG A 427 -18.62 -20.66 -25.48
C ARG A 427 -19.73 -19.64 -25.51
N LEU A 428 -20.52 -19.56 -24.44
CA LEU A 428 -21.56 -18.55 -24.31
C LEU A 428 -20.98 -17.14 -24.39
N ALA A 429 -19.87 -16.87 -23.71
CA ALA A 429 -19.19 -15.57 -23.80
C ALA A 429 -18.74 -15.25 -25.24
N ALA A 430 -18.14 -16.22 -25.95
CA ALA A 430 -17.77 -16.05 -27.34
C ALA A 430 -18.99 -15.78 -28.24
N ARG A 431 -20.10 -16.50 -28.05
CA ARG A 431 -21.37 -16.28 -28.77
C ARG A 431 -21.97 -14.89 -28.50
N GLU A 432 -21.87 -14.39 -27.27
CA GLU A 432 -22.32 -13.04 -26.89
C GLU A 432 -21.40 -11.91 -27.38
N GLY A 433 -20.33 -12.24 -28.13
CA GLY A 433 -19.47 -11.26 -28.79
C GLY A 433 -18.20 -10.90 -28.00
N TYR A 434 -17.94 -11.53 -26.86
CA TYR A 434 -16.66 -11.38 -26.19
C TYR A 434 -15.55 -12.09 -27.00
N ARG A 435 -14.41 -11.40 -27.16
CA ARG A 435 -13.28 -11.86 -27.98
C ARG A 435 -11.97 -11.91 -27.19
N SER A 436 -11.69 -10.86 -26.42
CA SER A 436 -10.52 -10.79 -25.54
C SER A 436 -10.66 -11.78 -24.39
N ILE A 437 -9.58 -12.50 -24.06
CA ILE A 437 -9.53 -13.36 -22.87
C ILE A 437 -9.81 -12.60 -21.58
N GLU A 438 -9.45 -11.32 -21.52
CA GLU A 438 -9.71 -10.44 -20.38
C GLU A 438 -11.22 -10.17 -20.21
N HIS A 439 -11.98 -10.07 -21.30
CA HIS A 439 -13.44 -9.95 -21.24
C HIS A 439 -14.10 -11.26 -20.82
N VAL A 440 -13.66 -12.39 -21.37
CA VAL A 440 -14.18 -13.71 -20.99
C VAL A 440 -13.93 -13.97 -19.52
N LYS A 441 -12.71 -13.72 -19.02
CA LYS A 441 -12.36 -13.78 -17.60
C LYS A 441 -13.31 -12.97 -16.72
N ARG A 442 -13.61 -11.72 -17.08
CA ARG A 442 -14.53 -10.86 -16.31
C ARG A 442 -15.99 -11.33 -16.38
N TYR A 443 -16.40 -11.88 -17.51
CA TYR A 443 -17.77 -12.34 -17.74
C TYR A 443 -18.05 -13.65 -17.01
N THR A 444 -17.11 -14.61 -17.05
CA THR A 444 -17.28 -15.95 -16.49
C THR A 444 -16.71 -16.12 -15.09
N ALA A 445 -15.92 -15.16 -14.60
CA ALA A 445 -15.08 -15.26 -13.40
C ALA A 445 -13.94 -16.31 -13.50
N LEU A 446 -13.59 -16.75 -14.71
CA LEU A 446 -12.47 -17.66 -14.95
C LEU A 446 -11.16 -17.13 -14.32
N GLY A 447 -10.61 -17.89 -13.37
CA GLY A 447 -9.34 -17.57 -12.72
C GLY A 447 -9.42 -16.47 -11.66
N PHE A 448 -10.61 -16.12 -11.16
CA PHE A 448 -10.80 -15.18 -10.04
C PHE A 448 -10.69 -15.84 -8.66
N GLY A 449 -10.53 -17.17 -8.60
CA GLY A 449 -10.43 -17.92 -7.36
C GLY A 449 -9.21 -17.52 -6.52
N THR A 450 -9.16 -18.01 -5.28
CA THR A 450 -7.98 -17.83 -4.40
C THR A 450 -6.75 -18.55 -4.94
N ASP A 451 -6.94 -19.52 -5.82
CA ASP A 451 -5.89 -20.20 -6.58
C ASP A 451 -5.34 -19.35 -7.74
N GLN A 452 -6.07 -18.29 -8.15
CA GLN A 452 -5.77 -17.41 -9.29
C GLN A 452 -5.66 -18.17 -10.63
N GLY A 453 -6.46 -19.24 -10.81
CA GLY A 453 -6.59 -19.97 -12.07
C GLY A 453 -5.37 -20.83 -12.46
N LYS A 454 -4.55 -21.24 -11.49
CA LYS A 454 -3.32 -22.02 -11.68
C LYS A 454 -3.54 -23.36 -12.41
N THR A 455 -4.71 -23.98 -12.25
CA THR A 455 -5.02 -25.32 -12.79
C THR A 455 -5.85 -25.29 -14.07
N GLY A 456 -6.59 -24.20 -14.33
CA GLY A 456 -7.67 -24.18 -15.33
C GLY A 456 -7.55 -23.14 -16.44
N ASN A 457 -6.82 -22.04 -16.24
CA ASN A 457 -6.85 -20.89 -17.17
C ASN A 457 -6.45 -21.26 -18.60
N ILE A 458 -5.44 -22.12 -18.78
CA ILE A 458 -4.98 -22.53 -20.11
C ILE A 458 -6.04 -23.32 -20.88
N ASN A 459 -6.84 -24.15 -20.20
CA ASN A 459 -7.93 -24.87 -20.82
C ASN A 459 -8.99 -23.89 -21.30
N GLY A 460 -9.33 -22.88 -20.47
CA GLY A 460 -10.26 -21.83 -20.87
C GLY A 460 -9.78 -20.98 -22.04
N MET A 461 -8.48 -20.64 -22.07
CA MET A 461 -7.86 -19.94 -23.20
C MET A 461 -7.92 -20.78 -24.48
N ALA A 462 -7.64 -22.07 -24.41
CA ALA A 462 -7.66 -22.95 -25.56
C ALA A 462 -9.08 -23.21 -26.10
N ILE A 463 -10.07 -23.32 -25.21
CA ILE A 463 -11.49 -23.39 -25.61
C ILE A 463 -11.89 -22.09 -26.31
N LEU A 464 -11.55 -20.93 -25.76
CA LEU A 464 -11.82 -19.64 -26.41
C LEU A 464 -11.13 -19.51 -27.77
N ALA A 465 -9.85 -19.93 -27.86
CA ALA A 465 -9.08 -19.90 -29.10
C ALA A 465 -9.76 -20.70 -30.21
N ARG A 466 -10.26 -21.89 -29.88
CA ARG A 466 -11.04 -22.76 -30.79
C ARG A 466 -12.34 -22.09 -31.25
N GLU A 467 -13.11 -21.50 -30.34
CA GLU A 467 -14.38 -20.83 -30.67
C GLU A 467 -14.19 -19.57 -31.53
N LEU A 468 -12.99 -18.97 -31.49
CA LEU A 468 -12.65 -17.76 -32.25
C LEU A 468 -11.81 -18.04 -33.49
N ASP A 469 -11.55 -19.31 -33.81
CA ASP A 469 -10.71 -19.74 -34.94
C ASP A 469 -9.32 -19.07 -34.94
N GLN A 470 -8.66 -19.04 -33.77
CA GLN A 470 -7.34 -18.45 -33.59
C GLN A 470 -6.40 -19.37 -32.80
N SER A 471 -5.09 -19.08 -32.84
CA SER A 471 -4.12 -19.81 -32.02
C SER A 471 -4.21 -19.42 -30.54
N ILE A 472 -3.72 -20.31 -29.66
CA ILE A 472 -3.63 -20.02 -28.22
C ILE A 472 -2.68 -18.85 -27.97
N ALA A 473 -1.58 -18.76 -28.74
CA ALA A 473 -0.66 -17.63 -28.70
C ALA A 473 -1.35 -16.29 -29.03
N ALA A 474 -2.20 -16.26 -30.07
CA ALA A 474 -2.93 -15.06 -30.47
C ALA A 474 -4.04 -14.65 -29.48
N THR A 475 -4.61 -15.63 -28.75
CA THR A 475 -5.58 -15.36 -27.68
C THR A 475 -4.95 -14.61 -26.50
N GLY A 476 -3.65 -14.82 -26.29
CA GLY A 476 -2.85 -14.19 -25.25
C GLY A 476 -3.13 -14.75 -23.84
N THR A 477 -2.22 -14.46 -22.91
CA THR A 477 -2.44 -14.75 -21.48
C THR A 477 -3.11 -13.58 -20.78
N THR A 478 -3.81 -13.85 -19.68
CA THR A 478 -4.22 -12.76 -18.78
C THR A 478 -3.03 -12.22 -18.01
N THR A 479 -3.11 -10.98 -17.53
CA THR A 479 -1.99 -10.38 -16.78
C THR A 479 -1.66 -11.14 -15.49
N PHE A 480 -0.39 -11.50 -15.30
CA PHE A 480 0.14 -12.05 -14.05
C PHE A 480 0.44 -10.92 -13.06
N ARG A 481 -0.12 -10.97 -11.85
CA ARG A 481 0.01 -9.91 -10.84
C ARG A 481 0.56 -10.47 -9.53
N PRO A 482 1.33 -9.69 -8.76
CA PRO A 482 1.52 -9.97 -7.34
C PRO A 482 0.17 -9.89 -6.61
N ASN A 483 -0.07 -10.69 -5.57
CA ASN A 483 0.82 -11.71 -5.02
C ASN A 483 0.63 -13.07 -5.71
N TYR A 484 1.71 -13.86 -5.90
CA TYR A 484 1.64 -15.22 -6.46
C TYR A 484 0.66 -16.13 -5.70
N THR A 485 0.67 -16.05 -4.36
CA THR A 485 -0.37 -16.57 -3.46
C THR A 485 -0.78 -15.45 -2.50
N PRO A 486 -1.99 -15.51 -1.90
CA PRO A 486 -2.42 -14.54 -0.90
C PRO A 486 -1.41 -14.36 0.24
N VAL A 487 -1.33 -13.15 0.77
CA VAL A 487 -0.48 -12.74 1.90
C VAL A 487 -1.36 -12.06 2.93
N THR A 488 -1.08 -12.26 4.23
CA THR A 488 -1.87 -11.62 5.28
C THR A 488 -1.67 -10.11 5.28
N PHE A 489 -2.72 -9.35 5.61
CA PHE A 489 -2.59 -7.89 5.78
C PHE A 489 -1.63 -7.55 6.93
N GLY A 490 -1.55 -8.40 7.96
CA GLY A 490 -0.58 -8.28 9.04
C GLY A 490 0.86 -8.27 8.55
N ALA A 491 1.26 -9.23 7.70
CA ALA A 491 2.61 -9.25 7.12
C ALA A 491 2.92 -8.00 6.28
N LEU A 492 1.95 -7.50 5.52
CA LEU A 492 2.09 -6.26 4.75
C LEU A 492 2.24 -5.03 5.63
N ALA A 493 1.51 -4.95 6.75
CA ALA A 493 1.60 -3.85 7.70
C ALA A 493 2.91 -3.89 8.50
N GLY A 494 3.32 -5.07 8.94
CA GLY A 494 4.49 -5.28 9.80
C GLY A 494 4.31 -4.59 11.16
N ARG A 495 5.32 -3.84 11.59
CA ARG A 495 5.28 -3.09 12.86
C ARG A 495 4.69 -1.68 12.76
N GLY A 496 4.40 -1.19 11.56
CA GLY A 496 3.92 0.17 11.32
C GLY A 496 2.43 0.38 11.62
N ILE A 497 1.98 -0.05 12.80
CA ILE A 497 0.58 -0.03 13.23
C ILE A 497 0.47 0.47 14.68
N GLY A 498 -0.76 0.77 15.11
CA GLY A 498 -1.03 1.22 16.47
C GLY A 498 -0.59 2.66 16.73
N THR A 499 -0.79 3.14 17.96
CA THR A 499 -0.55 4.54 18.33
C THR A 499 0.92 4.92 18.42
N GLU A 500 1.82 3.94 18.53
CA GLU A 500 3.26 4.16 18.73
C GLU A 500 4.07 4.16 17.44
N PHE A 501 3.75 3.26 16.49
CA PHE A 501 4.59 3.00 15.32
C PHE A 501 3.90 3.28 13.97
N PHE A 502 2.63 3.68 13.95
CA PHE A 502 1.92 4.01 12.70
C PHE A 502 2.52 5.23 12.01
N ASP A 503 2.80 6.30 12.77
CA ASP A 503 3.47 7.51 12.30
C ASP A 503 4.31 8.10 13.45
N PRO A 504 5.48 8.73 13.21
CA PRO A 504 6.30 9.31 14.27
C PRO A 504 5.56 10.37 15.08
N VAL A 505 5.72 10.31 16.40
CA VAL A 505 5.18 11.32 17.33
C VAL A 505 6.30 12.26 17.77
N ARG A 506 6.26 13.51 17.32
CA ARG A 506 7.22 14.57 17.68
C ARG A 506 6.77 15.31 18.95
N ARG A 507 7.73 15.58 19.83
CA ARG A 507 7.52 16.21 21.15
C ARG A 507 8.54 17.31 21.38
N THR A 508 8.11 18.44 21.95
CA THR A 508 9.01 19.56 22.28
C THR A 508 9.82 19.24 23.54
N ALA A 509 10.86 20.03 23.81
CA ALA A 509 11.65 19.90 25.04
C ALA A 509 10.81 20.12 26.33
N MET A 510 9.67 20.82 26.22
CA MET A 510 8.77 21.12 27.32
C MET A 510 7.64 20.07 27.48
N HIS A 511 7.60 19.04 26.64
CA HIS A 511 6.48 18.10 26.58
C HIS A 511 6.17 17.42 27.91
N THR A 512 7.19 17.01 28.68
CA THR A 512 6.99 16.40 30.01
C THR A 512 6.24 17.35 30.95
N TRP A 513 6.62 18.62 30.99
CA TRP A 513 5.94 19.63 31.81
C TRP A 513 4.47 19.77 31.39
N HIS A 514 4.19 19.79 30.09
CA HIS A 514 2.83 19.88 29.56
C HIS A 514 1.96 18.72 30.03
N VAL A 515 2.48 17.48 29.97
CA VAL A 515 1.79 16.28 30.45
C VAL A 515 1.54 16.35 31.96
N GLU A 516 2.57 16.70 32.74
CA GLU A 516 2.49 16.79 34.21
C GLU A 516 1.52 17.87 34.69
N ASN A 517 1.32 18.93 33.90
CA ASN A 517 0.39 20.02 34.19
C ASN A 517 -0.97 19.88 33.47
N GLY A 518 -1.31 18.66 33.06
CA GLY A 518 -2.66 18.31 32.61
C GLY A 518 -3.05 18.85 31.23
N ALA A 519 -2.10 19.24 30.39
CA ALA A 519 -2.37 19.67 29.03
C ALA A 519 -3.16 18.60 28.25
N ARG A 520 -4.16 19.05 27.50
CA ARG A 520 -4.70 18.26 26.38
C ARG A 520 -3.86 18.56 25.15
N PHE A 521 -3.78 17.61 24.22
CA PHE A 521 -2.92 17.73 23.05
C PHE A 521 -3.73 17.63 21.76
N GLU A 522 -3.36 18.45 20.78
CA GLU A 522 -3.78 18.31 19.39
C GLU A 522 -2.63 17.72 18.55
N ASP A 523 -2.99 17.10 17.44
CA ASP A 523 -2.05 16.63 16.43
C ASP A 523 -1.85 17.69 15.35
N VAL A 524 -0.69 18.36 15.36
CA VAL A 524 -0.30 19.32 14.30
C VAL A 524 0.73 18.67 13.41
N GLY A 525 0.23 17.98 12.37
CA GLY A 525 1.03 17.02 11.63
C GLY A 525 1.51 15.93 12.59
N GLN A 526 2.83 15.76 12.71
CA GLN A 526 3.43 14.78 13.62
C GLN A 526 3.67 15.32 15.05
N TRP A 527 3.43 16.61 15.31
CA TRP A 527 3.68 17.21 16.62
C TRP A 527 2.50 17.06 17.57
N LYS A 528 2.78 16.65 18.81
CA LYS A 528 1.85 16.81 19.94
C LYS A 528 2.03 18.19 20.55
N ARG A 529 1.13 19.13 20.22
CA ARG A 529 1.11 20.47 20.80
C ARG A 529 0.07 20.58 21.90
N PRO A 530 0.33 21.30 23.00
CA PRO A 530 -0.70 21.63 23.98
C PRO A 530 -1.87 22.34 23.29
N TRP A 531 -3.05 21.75 23.38
CA TRP A 531 -4.30 22.28 22.84
C TRP A 531 -4.91 23.31 23.78
N TYR A 532 -5.02 22.94 25.06
CA TYR A 532 -5.45 23.77 26.18
C TYR A 532 -5.06 23.09 27.52
N TYR A 533 -5.11 23.85 28.62
CA TYR A 533 -4.75 23.43 29.97
C TYR A 533 -5.97 23.57 30.90
N PRO A 534 -6.82 22.53 31.01
CA PRO A 534 -8.02 22.60 31.86
C PRO A 534 -7.67 22.54 33.35
N LEU A 535 -8.36 23.36 34.15
CA LEU A 535 -8.44 23.15 35.59
C LEU A 535 -9.49 22.07 35.91
N VAL A 536 -9.48 21.59 37.15
CA VAL A 536 -10.45 20.59 37.63
C VAL A 536 -11.87 21.12 37.46
N GLY A 537 -12.68 20.41 36.66
CA GLY A 537 -14.08 20.74 36.40
C GLY A 537 -14.30 21.66 35.19
N GLU A 538 -13.25 22.15 34.53
CA GLU A 538 -13.39 22.91 33.29
C GLU A 538 -13.53 21.98 32.08
N ASP A 539 -14.45 22.31 31.19
CA ASP A 539 -14.43 21.82 29.81
C ASP A 539 -13.45 22.65 28.96
N MET A 540 -13.35 22.31 27.68
CA MET A 540 -12.47 23.05 26.76
C MET A 540 -12.87 24.52 26.65
N ALA A 541 -14.16 24.83 26.55
CA ALA A 541 -14.64 26.20 26.38
C ALA A 541 -14.28 27.08 27.59
N GLY A 542 -14.51 26.57 28.81
CA GLY A 542 -14.15 27.26 30.05
C GLY A 542 -12.64 27.49 30.19
N ALA A 543 -11.84 26.46 29.91
CA ALA A 543 -10.38 26.57 29.98
C ALA A 543 -9.83 27.61 28.98
N VAL A 544 -10.27 27.54 27.73
CA VAL A 544 -9.83 28.47 26.67
C VAL A 544 -10.29 29.90 26.95
N ALA A 545 -11.53 30.10 27.44
CA ALA A 545 -12.00 31.41 27.86
C ALA A 545 -11.13 32.02 28.97
N ARG A 546 -10.78 31.22 29.99
CA ARG A 546 -9.88 31.62 31.08
C ARG A 546 -8.48 31.95 30.55
N GLU A 547 -7.91 31.11 29.68
CA GLU A 547 -6.59 31.31 29.07
C GLU A 547 -6.52 32.62 28.25
N CYS A 548 -7.52 32.89 27.41
CA CYS A 548 -7.61 34.12 26.64
C CYS A 548 -7.70 35.35 27.55
N LEU A 549 -8.60 35.33 28.54
CA LEU A 549 -8.75 36.42 29.50
C LEU A 549 -7.48 36.67 30.32
N ALA A 550 -6.82 35.60 30.77
CA ALA A 550 -5.56 35.70 31.51
C ALA A 550 -4.44 36.32 30.65
N THR A 551 -4.40 35.99 29.37
CA THR A 551 -3.44 36.56 28.42
C THR A 551 -3.66 38.06 28.24
N ARG A 552 -4.92 38.50 28.02
CA ARG A 552 -5.26 39.92 27.85
C ARG A 552 -5.07 40.75 29.14
N LYS A 553 -5.33 40.17 30.31
CA LYS A 553 -5.30 40.89 31.60
C LYS A 553 -3.97 40.80 32.34
N GLY A 554 -3.15 39.81 32.02
CA GLY A 554 -1.90 39.50 32.73
C GLY A 554 -0.80 39.08 31.78
N VAL A 555 -0.46 37.78 31.79
CA VAL A 555 0.48 37.18 30.83
C VAL A 555 0.12 35.73 30.53
N GLY A 556 -0.06 35.44 29.25
CA GLY A 556 -0.18 34.08 28.72
C GLY A 556 1.19 33.57 28.28
N VAL A 557 1.46 32.29 28.50
CA VAL A 557 2.71 31.62 28.10
C VAL A 557 2.40 30.44 27.17
N LEU A 558 3.00 30.42 25.99
CA LEU A 558 2.78 29.42 24.93
C LEU A 558 4.09 28.78 24.48
N ASP A 559 4.06 27.46 24.26
CA ASP A 559 5.14 26.74 23.60
C ASP A 559 5.04 26.91 22.07
N ALA A 560 5.93 27.73 21.52
CA ALA A 560 6.03 28.03 20.09
C ALA A 560 7.20 27.28 19.41
N SER A 561 7.76 26.26 20.07
CA SER A 561 8.95 25.53 19.60
C SER A 561 8.72 24.82 18.26
N THR A 562 7.47 24.53 17.89
CA THR A 562 7.14 23.73 16.70
C THR A 562 7.17 24.50 15.38
N LEU A 563 7.22 25.84 15.39
CA LEU A 563 7.34 26.64 14.15
C LEU A 563 8.57 26.20 13.35
N GLY A 564 8.49 26.19 12.02
CA GLY A 564 9.69 25.96 11.21
C GLY A 564 10.67 27.11 11.39
N LYS A 565 11.97 26.80 11.43
CA LYS A 565 13.04 27.79 11.60
C LYS A 565 14.17 27.48 10.63
N ILE A 566 14.50 28.43 9.78
CA ILE A 566 15.53 28.29 8.76
C ILE A 566 16.57 29.40 8.96
N ASP A 567 17.80 29.00 9.21
CA ASP A 567 18.95 29.89 9.25
C ASP A 567 19.42 30.12 7.81
N ILE A 568 19.48 31.38 7.39
CA ILE A 568 19.75 31.79 6.01
C ILE A 568 20.97 32.70 6.02
N GLN A 569 22.03 32.26 5.35
CA GLN A 569 23.31 32.98 5.33
C GLN A 569 23.85 33.17 3.92
N GLY A 570 24.53 34.27 3.67
CA GLY A 570 25.27 34.52 2.43
C GLY A 570 25.04 35.92 1.86
N ALA A 571 25.94 36.31 0.93
CA ALA A 571 25.97 37.65 0.35
C ALA A 571 24.66 38.03 -0.36
N ASP A 572 23.97 37.03 -0.94
CA ASP A 572 22.76 37.23 -1.71
C ASP A 572 21.47 36.91 -0.93
N ALA A 573 21.56 36.69 0.39
CA ALA A 573 20.40 36.31 1.22
C ALA A 573 19.24 37.32 1.13
N ALA A 574 19.53 38.62 1.16
CA ALA A 574 18.51 39.66 1.06
C ALA A 574 17.83 39.68 -0.32
N GLU A 575 18.59 39.43 -1.39
CA GLU A 575 18.07 39.34 -2.75
C GLU A 575 17.22 38.09 -2.93
N PHE A 576 17.67 36.95 -2.42
CA PHE A 576 16.89 35.72 -2.44
C PHE A 576 15.55 35.89 -1.70
N LEU A 577 15.56 36.47 -0.49
CA LEU A 577 14.33 36.77 0.27
C LEU A 577 13.40 37.75 -0.48
N ASN A 578 13.94 38.71 -1.23
CA ASN A 578 13.13 39.57 -2.11
C ASN A 578 12.41 38.77 -3.20
N ARG A 579 13.00 37.70 -3.73
CA ARG A 579 12.34 36.88 -4.75
C ARG A 579 11.30 35.95 -4.15
N VAL A 580 11.52 35.46 -2.92
CA VAL A 580 10.64 34.50 -2.25
C VAL A 580 9.42 35.15 -1.61
N TYR A 581 9.61 36.24 -0.87
CA TYR A 581 8.51 36.91 -0.18
C TYR A 581 7.86 37.98 -1.06
N THR A 582 6.58 38.26 -0.80
CA THR A 582 5.84 39.34 -1.48
C THR A 582 6.38 40.75 -1.19
N ASN A 583 6.93 40.99 0.00
CA ASN A 583 7.46 42.28 0.46
C ASN A 583 8.98 42.42 0.33
N ASN A 584 9.50 43.63 0.51
CA ASN A 584 10.92 43.97 0.36
C ASN A 584 11.76 43.60 1.61
N TRP A 585 13.03 43.21 1.43
CA TRP A 585 13.94 42.74 2.49
C TRP A 585 15.28 43.48 2.55
N ALA A 586 15.74 44.05 1.43
CA ALA A 586 17.05 44.71 1.33
C ALA A 586 17.27 45.85 2.37
N LYS A 587 16.21 46.59 2.73
CA LYS A 587 16.27 47.72 3.67
C LYS A 587 15.93 47.35 5.13
N LEU A 588 15.75 46.07 5.45
CA LEU A 588 15.49 45.67 6.84
C LEU A 588 16.76 45.90 7.67
N GLY A 589 16.67 46.68 8.76
CA GLY A 589 17.82 46.92 9.65
C GLY A 589 18.24 45.65 10.40
N ILE A 590 19.52 45.55 10.78
CA ILE A 590 20.00 44.49 11.67
C ILE A 590 19.28 44.60 13.02
N GLY A 591 18.89 43.46 13.60
CA GLY A 591 18.09 43.39 14.82
C GLY A 591 16.62 43.74 14.60
N ARG A 592 16.15 43.84 13.36
CA ARG A 592 14.74 44.03 13.01
C ARG A 592 14.14 42.76 12.42
N CYS A 593 12.85 42.61 12.66
CA CYS A 593 12.03 41.52 12.16
C CYS A 593 11.03 42.07 11.14
N ARG A 594 10.54 41.20 10.25
CA ARG A 594 9.48 41.54 9.31
C ARG A 594 8.61 40.32 9.06
N TYR A 595 7.30 40.50 9.08
CA TYR A 595 6.34 39.49 8.64
C TYR A 595 6.29 39.48 7.10
N GLY A 596 6.12 38.31 6.49
CA GLY A 596 6.03 38.18 5.04
C GLY A 596 5.10 37.03 4.62
N LEU A 597 4.51 37.17 3.43
CA LEU A 597 3.77 36.09 2.75
C LEU A 597 4.66 35.48 1.67
N MET A 598 4.71 34.15 1.62
CA MET A 598 5.32 33.37 0.54
C MET A 598 4.21 32.83 -0.35
N LEU A 599 4.36 32.96 -1.67
CA LEU A 599 3.37 32.48 -2.63
C LEU A 599 3.90 31.31 -3.44
N GLY A 600 2.98 30.50 -3.95
CA GLY A 600 3.25 29.65 -5.11
C GLY A 600 3.38 30.47 -6.40
N GLU A 601 3.86 29.85 -7.47
CA GLU A 601 3.92 30.48 -8.80
C GLU A 601 2.54 30.92 -9.31
N ASP A 602 1.48 30.29 -8.83
CA ASP A 602 0.08 30.60 -9.12
C ASP A 602 -0.46 31.85 -8.38
N GLY A 603 0.35 32.46 -7.52
CA GLY A 603 0.02 33.67 -6.77
C GLY A 603 -0.81 33.42 -5.50
N MET A 604 -1.01 32.17 -5.11
CA MET A 604 -1.75 31.80 -3.91
C MET A 604 -0.81 31.76 -2.70
N VAL A 605 -1.33 32.09 -1.52
CA VAL A 605 -0.56 32.03 -0.27
C VAL A 605 -0.19 30.58 0.02
N MET A 606 1.11 30.33 0.11
CA MET A 606 1.68 29.00 0.36
C MET A 606 2.10 28.85 1.82
N ASP A 607 2.75 29.87 2.38
CA ASP A 607 3.20 29.91 3.76
C ASP A 607 3.44 31.36 4.19
N ASP A 608 3.65 31.59 5.48
CA ASP A 608 3.92 32.90 6.06
C ASP A 608 4.80 32.80 7.30
N GLY A 609 5.29 33.94 7.76
CA GLY A 609 6.04 33.99 9.01
C GLY A 609 6.87 35.24 9.16
N VAL A 610 7.69 35.25 10.21
CA VAL A 610 8.54 36.38 10.56
C VAL A 610 9.99 36.02 10.31
N THR A 611 10.70 36.85 9.54
CA THR A 611 12.15 36.71 9.38
C THR A 611 12.87 37.86 10.08
N ALA A 612 13.88 37.52 10.87
CA ALA A 612 14.75 38.46 11.55
C ALA A 612 16.09 38.60 10.82
N ARG A 613 16.60 39.83 10.71
CA ARG A 613 17.95 40.09 10.20
C ARG A 613 18.93 40.12 11.38
N LEU A 614 19.69 39.04 11.57
CA LEU A 614 20.62 38.89 12.69
C LEU A 614 21.98 39.54 12.43
N GLY A 615 22.36 39.67 11.17
CA GLY A 615 23.60 40.32 10.73
C GLY A 615 23.48 40.84 9.30
N GLU A 616 24.58 41.31 8.73
CA GLU A 616 24.58 41.87 7.36
C GLU A 616 24.10 40.85 6.32
N GLN A 617 24.58 39.62 6.44
CA GLN A 617 24.34 38.49 5.54
C GLN A 617 23.68 37.30 6.26
N HIS A 618 23.00 37.56 7.39
CA HIS A 618 22.48 36.51 8.26
C HIS A 618 21.03 36.80 8.66
N TYR A 619 20.15 35.88 8.30
CA TYR A 619 18.72 35.94 8.57
C TYR A 619 18.25 34.66 9.25
N LEU A 620 17.23 34.78 10.09
CA LEU A 620 16.51 33.66 10.67
C LEU A 620 15.04 33.78 10.30
N MET A 621 14.57 32.87 9.45
CA MET A 621 13.19 32.78 9.01
C MET A 621 12.41 31.88 9.95
N THR A 622 11.21 32.30 10.33
CA THR A 622 10.17 31.40 10.85
C THR A 622 9.11 31.12 9.80
N THR A 623 8.56 29.92 9.84
CA THR A 623 7.48 29.43 8.98
C THR A 623 6.37 28.85 9.85
N THR A 624 5.24 28.50 9.25
CA THR A 624 4.23 27.71 9.97
C THR A 624 4.79 26.36 10.43
N THR A 625 4.17 25.75 11.46
CA THR A 625 4.55 24.41 11.96
C THR A 625 4.43 23.34 10.87
N GLY A 626 3.31 23.34 10.13
CA GLY A 626 3.06 22.37 9.06
C GLY A 626 3.92 22.59 7.82
N GLY A 627 4.27 23.85 7.52
CA GLY A 627 5.03 24.23 6.33
C GLY A 627 6.54 24.08 6.43
N ALA A 628 7.10 23.81 7.62
CA ALA A 628 8.55 23.85 7.88
C ALA A 628 9.43 23.11 6.85
N ALA A 629 9.12 21.83 6.59
CA ALA A 629 9.87 21.03 5.63
C ALA A 629 9.61 21.46 4.18
N HIS A 630 8.36 21.84 3.87
CA HIS A 630 7.96 22.28 2.55
C HIS A 630 8.66 23.59 2.16
N VAL A 631 8.70 24.58 3.05
CA VAL A 631 9.37 25.85 2.81
C VAL A 631 10.86 25.65 2.58
N LEU A 632 11.57 24.85 3.40
CA LEU A 632 12.99 24.57 3.14
C LEU A 632 13.20 23.94 1.76
N GLY A 633 12.40 22.92 1.41
CA GLY A 633 12.44 22.30 0.09
C GLY A 633 12.13 23.29 -1.04
N TRP A 634 11.26 24.27 -0.80
CA TRP A 634 10.96 25.35 -1.74
C TRP A 634 12.17 26.26 -1.94
N LEU A 635 12.82 26.72 -0.87
CA LEU A 635 14.02 27.57 -0.98
C LEU A 635 15.14 26.83 -1.71
N GLU A 636 15.41 25.58 -1.34
CA GLU A 636 16.42 24.72 -1.97
C GLU A 636 16.12 24.50 -3.45
N ARG A 637 14.87 24.23 -3.82
CA ARG A 637 14.48 24.07 -5.23
C ARG A 637 14.82 25.32 -6.04
N TRP A 638 14.38 26.50 -5.61
CA TRP A 638 14.64 27.74 -6.35
C TRP A 638 16.12 28.08 -6.42
N GLN A 639 16.86 27.88 -5.33
CA GLN A 639 18.30 28.13 -5.33
C GLN A 639 19.03 27.13 -6.25
N GLN A 640 18.72 25.83 -6.20
CA GLN A 640 19.45 24.82 -6.97
C GLN A 640 19.06 24.76 -8.44
N THR A 641 17.79 25.00 -8.80
CA THR A 641 17.30 24.81 -10.18
C THR A 641 17.16 26.10 -10.96
N GLU A 642 16.82 27.22 -10.32
CA GLU A 642 16.53 28.48 -11.03
C GLU A 642 17.61 29.53 -10.81
N TRP A 643 18.16 29.64 -9.59
CA TRP A 643 19.12 30.67 -9.22
C TRP A 643 20.42 30.12 -8.59
N PRO A 644 21.11 29.17 -9.26
CA PRO A 644 22.31 28.53 -8.71
C PRO A 644 23.49 29.51 -8.51
N ASP A 645 23.45 30.66 -9.18
CA ASP A 645 24.47 31.70 -9.06
C ASP A 645 24.36 32.53 -7.76
N LEU A 646 23.22 32.48 -7.05
CA LEU A 646 23.04 33.22 -5.80
C LEU A 646 23.79 32.52 -4.66
N LYS A 647 24.67 33.28 -4.00
CA LYS A 647 25.44 32.86 -2.83
C LYS A 647 24.60 33.00 -1.57
N VAL A 648 23.68 32.05 -1.40
CA VAL A 648 22.80 31.92 -0.24
C VAL A 648 22.71 30.45 0.15
N TYR A 649 22.71 30.19 1.45
CA TYR A 649 22.70 28.85 2.03
C TYR A 649 21.65 28.77 3.12
N PHE A 650 20.97 27.64 3.19
CA PHE A 650 19.88 27.39 4.13
C PHE A 650 20.26 26.27 5.08
N THR A 651 19.90 26.39 6.35
CA THR A 651 20.02 25.31 7.32
C THR A 651 18.76 25.28 8.16
N SER A 652 18.05 24.15 8.19
CA SER A 652 16.98 23.97 9.17
C SER A 652 17.58 24.00 10.57
N VAL A 653 17.09 24.93 11.38
CA VAL A 653 17.37 25.02 12.80
C VAL A 653 16.09 24.83 13.62
N THR A 654 15.07 24.23 13.01
CA THR A 654 13.74 24.00 13.61
C THR A 654 13.85 23.29 14.97
N ASP A 655 14.52 22.14 15.01
CA ASP A 655 14.67 21.34 16.22
C ASP A 655 15.81 21.83 17.14
N ARG A 656 16.59 22.84 16.70
CA ARG A 656 17.67 23.42 17.51
C ARG A 656 17.14 24.38 18.57
N TRP A 657 15.99 25.03 18.32
CA TRP A 657 15.48 26.11 19.15
C TRP A 657 14.17 25.73 19.84
N ALA A 658 14.18 25.73 21.16
CA ALA A 658 12.96 25.82 21.96
C ALA A 658 12.52 27.29 22.05
N VAL A 659 11.21 27.53 21.99
CA VAL A 659 10.64 28.89 21.98
C VAL A 659 9.50 29.00 22.97
N VAL A 660 9.62 29.97 23.87
CA VAL A 660 8.54 30.37 24.80
C VAL A 660 8.02 31.73 24.40
N SER A 661 6.75 31.82 24.03
CA SER A 661 6.05 33.08 23.76
C SER A 661 5.32 33.54 25.00
N MET A 662 5.62 34.75 25.48
CA MET A 662 4.93 35.42 26.57
C MET A 662 4.15 36.61 26.02
N ALA A 663 2.82 36.60 26.12
CA ALA A 663 1.94 37.63 25.60
C ALA A 663 1.07 38.24 26.70
N GLY A 664 0.87 39.55 26.68
CA GLY A 664 0.04 40.29 27.64
C GLY A 664 0.76 41.50 28.24
N PRO A 665 0.03 42.38 28.95
CA PRO A 665 0.58 43.62 29.49
C PRO A 665 1.72 43.41 30.50
N ASN A 666 1.75 42.27 31.21
CA ASN A 666 2.80 41.96 32.18
C ASN A 666 4.02 41.24 31.57
N SER A 667 4.00 40.89 30.28
CA SER A 667 5.07 40.12 29.63
C SER A 667 6.45 40.78 29.76
N ARG A 668 6.54 42.11 29.58
CA ARG A 668 7.79 42.87 29.76
C ARG A 668 8.29 42.82 31.20
N ARG A 669 7.40 43.02 32.17
CA ARG A 669 7.75 43.02 33.61
C ARG A 669 8.25 41.65 34.05
N LEU A 670 7.60 40.58 33.61
CA LEU A 670 8.06 39.22 33.84
C LEU A 670 9.43 38.97 33.20
N LEU A 671 9.61 39.31 31.92
CA LEU A 671 10.90 39.06 31.27
C LEU A 671 12.05 39.87 31.89
N GLN A 672 11.79 41.08 32.40
CA GLN A 672 12.76 41.90 33.13
C GLN A 672 13.29 41.23 34.40
N THR A 673 12.52 40.36 35.07
CA THR A 673 13.03 39.65 36.26
C THR A 673 13.96 38.49 35.91
N LEU A 674 14.00 38.10 34.64
CA LEU A 674 14.76 36.95 34.15
C LEU A 674 15.92 37.36 33.23
N CYS A 675 16.10 38.65 32.99
CA CYS A 675 17.00 39.17 31.95
C CYS A 675 17.78 40.38 32.47
N ASP A 676 19.09 40.24 32.61
CA ASP A 676 19.97 41.27 33.20
C ASP A 676 20.70 42.12 32.14
N ASP A 677 20.87 41.61 30.91
CA ASP A 677 21.76 42.18 29.89
C ASP A 677 21.06 42.69 28.61
N ILE A 678 19.72 42.63 28.56
CA ILE A 678 18.91 43.19 27.47
C ILE A 678 18.04 44.33 28.00
N ASP A 679 18.14 45.50 27.38
CA ASP A 679 17.20 46.60 27.60
C ASP A 679 15.87 46.30 26.88
N LEU A 680 14.83 46.03 27.68
CA LEU A 680 13.48 45.67 27.25
C LEU A 680 12.53 46.87 27.15
N SER A 681 13.03 48.09 27.30
CA SER A 681 12.26 49.32 27.09
C SER A 681 11.70 49.40 25.66
N ALA A 682 10.61 50.15 25.49
CA ALA A 682 9.97 50.29 24.19
C ALA A 682 10.90 50.96 23.16
N GLU A 683 11.79 51.84 23.62
CA GLU A 683 12.79 52.54 22.81
C GLU A 683 13.93 51.60 22.37
N ALA A 684 14.45 50.76 23.28
CA ALA A 684 15.60 49.89 22.97
C ALA A 684 15.21 48.64 22.19
N LEU A 685 14.02 48.08 22.47
CA LEU A 685 13.45 46.91 21.81
C LEU A 685 12.03 47.25 21.26
N PRO A 686 11.94 48.08 20.20
CA PRO A 686 10.66 48.46 19.60
C PRO A 686 9.98 47.28 18.89
N PHE A 687 8.67 47.34 18.67
CA PHE A 687 7.91 46.27 18.00
C PHE A 687 8.59 45.79 16.71
N MET A 688 8.59 44.47 16.46
CA MET A 688 9.30 43.80 15.37
C MET A 688 10.83 44.02 15.41
N SER A 689 11.43 43.84 16.59
CA SER A 689 12.89 43.76 16.76
C SER A 689 13.31 42.50 17.50
N CYS A 690 14.60 42.18 17.41
CA CYS A 690 15.23 41.11 18.15
C CYS A 690 16.55 41.55 18.78
N ARG A 691 16.89 40.95 19.92
CA ARG A 691 18.18 41.10 20.61
C ARG A 691 18.70 39.75 21.06
N GLN A 692 20.01 39.66 21.20
CA GLN A 692 20.69 38.50 21.80
C GLN A 692 21.20 38.92 23.17
N GLY A 693 21.18 37.98 24.12
CA GLY A 693 21.61 38.21 25.49
C GLY A 693 21.34 36.96 26.31
N THR A 694 20.95 37.14 27.56
CA THR A 694 20.77 36.06 28.53
C THR A 694 19.38 36.13 29.16
N VAL A 695 18.65 35.02 29.16
CA VAL A 695 17.36 34.88 29.86
C VAL A 695 17.41 33.65 30.76
N ALA A 696 17.06 33.80 32.03
CA ALA A 696 17.16 32.74 33.04
C ALA A 696 18.57 32.10 33.10
N GLY A 697 19.62 32.90 32.91
CA GLY A 697 21.00 32.41 32.86
C GLY A 697 21.38 31.64 31.57
N ILE A 698 20.49 31.58 30.58
CA ILE A 698 20.70 30.87 29.31
C ILE A 698 20.93 31.87 28.17
N ALA A 699 21.91 31.59 27.30
CA ALA A 699 22.08 32.35 26.05
C ALA A 699 20.80 32.25 25.19
N ALA A 700 20.20 33.41 24.91
CA ALA A 700 18.88 33.51 24.30
C ALA A 700 18.83 34.55 23.19
N ARG A 701 17.84 34.40 22.30
CA ARG A 701 17.38 35.46 21.40
C ARG A 701 15.97 35.86 21.81
N VAL A 702 15.77 37.14 22.09
CA VAL A 702 14.47 37.70 22.46
C VAL A 702 13.91 38.47 21.27
N PHE A 703 12.71 38.10 20.84
CA PHE A 703 12.00 38.75 19.74
C PHE A 703 10.76 39.45 20.27
N ARG A 704 10.55 40.70 19.89
CA ARG A 704 9.28 41.42 20.17
C ARG A 704 8.33 41.23 18.98
N ILE A 705 7.73 40.05 18.92
CA ILE A 705 6.76 39.60 17.91
C ILE A 705 5.48 39.21 18.65
N SER A 706 4.32 39.49 18.05
CA SER A 706 3.01 39.19 18.64
C SER A 706 2.07 38.61 17.61
N PHE A 707 1.49 37.46 17.94
CA PHE A 707 0.42 36.84 17.16
C PHE A 707 -0.95 36.94 17.86
N SER A 708 -1.02 37.59 19.03
CA SER A 708 -2.26 37.81 19.79
C SER A 708 -2.78 39.25 19.70
N GLY A 709 -1.97 40.21 19.24
CA GLY A 709 -2.30 41.63 19.34
C GLY A 709 -1.84 42.28 20.65
N GLU A 710 -1.33 41.50 21.61
CA GLU A 710 -0.77 42.04 22.87
C GLU A 710 0.70 42.45 22.71
N LEU A 711 1.23 43.17 23.71
CA LEU A 711 2.66 43.19 23.96
C LEU A 711 3.14 41.76 24.18
N ALA A 712 4.14 41.31 23.40
CA ALA A 712 4.64 39.95 23.49
C ALA A 712 6.13 39.84 23.19
N PHE A 713 6.73 38.80 23.79
CA PHE A 713 8.13 38.43 23.61
C PHE A 713 8.25 36.92 23.37
N GLU A 714 8.96 36.54 22.32
CA GLU A 714 9.39 35.16 22.09
C GLU A 714 10.85 35.01 22.53
N VAL A 715 11.10 34.05 23.41
CA VAL A 715 12.45 33.72 23.90
C VAL A 715 12.90 32.41 23.28
N ASN A 716 13.93 32.49 22.45
CA ASN A 716 14.51 31.35 21.75
C ASN A 716 15.80 30.94 22.45
N VAL A 717 15.86 29.69 22.91
CA VAL A 717 17.07 29.07 23.50
C VAL A 717 17.38 27.76 22.81
N CYS A 718 18.60 27.26 22.97
CA CYS A 718 18.94 25.91 22.57
C CYS A 718 17.95 24.91 23.20
N ALA A 719 17.42 23.97 22.40
CA ALA A 719 16.34 23.07 22.80
C ALA A 719 16.64 22.29 24.09
N ASP A 720 17.91 21.96 24.35
CA ASP A 720 18.37 21.30 25.59
C ASP A 720 17.99 22.08 26.87
N PHE A 721 17.81 23.40 26.77
CA PHE A 721 17.42 24.28 27.87
C PHE A 721 15.92 24.61 27.89
N GLY A 722 15.12 24.09 26.95
CA GLY A 722 13.71 24.45 26.81
C GLY A 722 12.87 24.16 28.06
N ALA A 723 13.07 22.99 28.68
CA ALA A 723 12.39 22.61 29.92
C ALA A 723 12.76 23.54 31.10
N HIS A 724 14.05 23.91 31.20
CA HIS A 724 14.53 24.83 32.23
C HIS A 724 13.91 26.21 32.04
N LEU A 725 14.02 26.76 30.83
CA LEU A 725 13.45 28.07 30.48
C LEU A 725 11.95 28.13 30.80
N TRP A 726 11.19 27.13 30.36
CA TRP A 726 9.75 27.04 30.59
C TRP A 726 9.42 27.06 32.09
N THR A 727 10.05 26.17 32.85
CA THR A 727 9.81 26.06 34.30
C THR A 727 10.14 27.36 35.01
N THR A 728 11.29 27.98 34.71
CA THR A 728 11.69 29.26 35.32
C THR A 728 10.74 30.40 34.97
N ILE A 729 10.26 30.50 33.72
CA ILE A 729 9.26 31.49 33.31
C ILE A 729 7.94 31.28 34.07
N MET A 730 7.47 30.03 34.16
CA MET A 730 6.22 29.73 34.85
C MET A 730 6.30 29.98 36.37
N GLU A 731 7.46 29.74 36.99
CA GLU A 731 7.69 30.02 38.41
C GLU A 731 7.75 31.53 38.70
N ALA A 732 8.60 32.28 37.98
CA ALA A 732 8.70 33.73 38.13
C ALA A 732 7.39 34.44 37.74
N GLY A 733 6.66 33.86 36.79
CA GLY A 733 5.41 34.37 36.27
C GLY A 733 4.24 34.31 37.26
N ARG A 734 4.33 33.54 38.35
CA ARG A 734 3.24 33.42 39.34
C ARG A 734 2.81 34.76 39.92
N GLU A 735 3.76 35.65 40.22
CA GLU A 735 3.47 37.00 40.73
C GLU A 735 2.73 37.88 39.71
N TYR A 736 2.90 37.58 38.42
CA TYR A 736 2.32 38.32 37.30
C TYR A 736 1.05 37.69 36.72
N GLY A 737 0.57 36.59 37.32
CA GLY A 737 -0.59 35.84 36.85
C GLY A 737 -0.32 35.00 35.60
N ALA A 738 0.89 34.48 35.42
CA ALA A 738 1.26 33.69 34.26
C ALA A 738 0.37 32.45 34.10
N THR A 739 -0.26 32.35 32.93
CA THR A 739 -1.17 31.25 32.59
C THR A 739 -0.66 30.54 31.33
N PRO A 740 -0.42 29.22 31.39
CA PRO A 740 -0.05 28.49 30.19
C PRO A 740 -1.28 28.40 29.28
N TYR A 741 -1.11 28.59 27.99
CA TYR A 741 -2.19 28.46 27.02
C TYR A 741 -1.76 27.65 25.81
N GLY A 742 -2.71 26.97 25.20
CA GLY A 742 -2.46 26.09 24.06
C GLY A 742 -2.83 26.70 22.72
N THR A 743 -2.88 25.87 21.69
CA THR A 743 -3.22 26.26 20.32
C THR A 743 -4.63 26.79 20.17
N GLU A 744 -5.59 26.33 20.97
CA GLU A 744 -6.97 26.84 20.85
C GLU A 744 -7.06 28.30 21.29
N ALA A 745 -6.53 28.64 22.46
CA ALA A 745 -6.48 30.02 22.92
C ALA A 745 -5.62 30.89 21.98
N MET A 746 -4.53 30.35 21.41
CA MET A 746 -3.77 31.01 20.35
C MET A 746 -4.66 31.34 19.13
N HIS A 747 -5.51 30.40 18.70
CA HIS A 747 -6.44 30.59 17.58
C HIS A 747 -7.53 31.62 17.86
N VAL A 748 -8.06 31.68 19.09
CA VAL A 748 -9.00 32.73 19.49
C VAL A 748 -8.32 34.10 19.45
N LEU A 749 -7.17 34.25 20.11
CA LEU A 749 -6.48 35.54 20.26
C LEU A 749 -6.04 36.14 18.92
N ARG A 750 -5.58 35.30 17.98
CA ARG A 750 -5.22 35.75 16.63
C ARG A 750 -6.45 36.10 15.79
N ALA A 751 -7.55 35.37 15.94
CA ALA A 751 -8.77 35.61 15.18
C ALA A 751 -9.48 36.89 15.63
N GLU A 752 -9.41 37.23 16.92
CA GLU A 752 -9.82 38.55 17.44
C GLU A 752 -9.10 39.71 16.73
N LYS A 753 -7.86 39.48 16.26
CA LYS A 753 -7.05 40.44 15.50
C LYS A 753 -7.18 40.31 13.98
N GLY A 754 -7.98 39.38 13.48
CA GLY A 754 -8.11 39.10 12.06
C GLY A 754 -6.84 38.54 11.41
N TYR A 755 -5.90 38.01 12.21
CA TYR A 755 -4.72 37.34 11.67
C TYR A 755 -5.08 35.97 11.11
N ILE A 756 -4.41 35.58 10.03
CA ILE A 756 -4.68 34.33 9.32
C ILE A 756 -3.92 33.16 9.94
N ILE A 757 -4.43 31.95 9.71
CA ILE A 757 -3.67 30.70 9.79
C ILE A 757 -3.63 30.09 8.39
N VAL A 758 -2.42 29.88 7.86
CA VAL A 758 -2.26 29.19 6.58
C VAL A 758 -2.79 27.75 6.69
N GLY A 759 -3.57 27.31 5.71
CA GLY A 759 -4.27 26.02 5.72
C GLY A 759 -5.65 26.03 6.41
N GLN A 760 -6.00 27.09 7.15
CA GLN A 760 -7.32 27.27 7.75
C GLN A 760 -8.08 28.44 7.09
N ASP A 761 -7.49 29.64 7.08
CA ASP A 761 -8.05 30.81 6.39
C ASP A 761 -7.59 30.92 4.93
N THR A 762 -6.76 29.97 4.50
CA THR A 762 -6.29 29.81 3.12
C THR A 762 -6.40 28.35 2.73
N ASP A 763 -6.82 28.09 1.49
CA ASP A 763 -7.16 26.74 0.99
C ASP A 763 -6.42 26.41 -0.33
N GLY A 764 -5.32 27.13 -0.61
CA GLY A 764 -4.60 27.06 -1.89
C GLY A 764 -5.26 27.86 -3.02
N SER A 765 -6.37 28.57 -2.78
CA SER A 765 -7.03 29.45 -3.77
C SER A 765 -7.08 30.92 -3.35
N VAL A 766 -6.43 31.26 -2.24
CA VAL A 766 -6.48 32.58 -1.60
C VAL A 766 -5.20 33.37 -1.86
N THR A 767 -5.35 34.56 -2.42
CA THR A 767 -4.26 35.50 -2.67
C THR A 767 -4.08 36.48 -1.51
N PRO A 768 -2.96 37.23 -1.42
CA PRO A 768 -2.82 38.33 -0.46
C PRO A 768 -3.96 39.37 -0.55
N GLY A 769 -4.46 39.64 -1.76
CA GLY A 769 -5.58 40.56 -1.96
C GLY A 769 -6.89 39.99 -1.42
N ASP A 770 -7.13 38.69 -1.55
CA ASP A 770 -8.31 38.05 -0.95
C ASP A 770 -8.31 38.22 0.58
N LEU A 771 -7.14 38.17 1.22
CA LEU A 771 -6.95 38.38 2.66
C LEU A 771 -7.04 39.85 3.10
N GLY A 772 -7.12 40.81 2.16
CA GLY A 772 -7.04 42.24 2.48
C GLY A 772 -5.63 42.69 2.87
N MET A 773 -4.62 41.92 2.47
CA MET A 773 -3.21 42.16 2.77
C MET A 773 -2.46 42.75 1.56
N ASP A 774 -3.15 43.50 0.70
CA ASP A 774 -2.54 44.17 -0.46
C ASP A 774 -1.34 45.06 -0.07
N TRP A 775 -1.32 45.55 1.17
CA TRP A 775 -0.24 46.36 1.73
C TRP A 775 1.12 45.63 1.79
N ILE A 776 1.13 44.29 1.84
CA ILE A 776 2.37 43.49 1.91
C ILE A 776 2.92 43.15 0.53
N VAL A 777 2.14 43.35 -0.53
CA VAL A 777 2.55 43.03 -1.91
C VAL A 777 3.40 44.17 -2.46
N SER A 778 4.69 43.91 -2.71
CA SER A 778 5.59 44.92 -3.25
C SER A 778 5.23 45.32 -4.69
N LYS A 779 5.17 46.63 -4.93
CA LYS A 779 5.00 47.20 -6.28
C LYS A 779 6.33 47.34 -7.01
N ASP A 780 7.43 47.48 -6.28
CA ASP A 780 8.72 47.94 -6.80
C ASP A 780 9.69 46.82 -7.18
N LYS A 781 9.38 45.56 -6.85
CA LYS A 781 10.18 44.38 -7.23
C LYS A 781 9.32 43.27 -7.80
N ASP A 782 9.95 42.34 -8.51
CA ASP A 782 9.33 41.06 -8.85
C ASP A 782 9.55 40.01 -7.74
N PHE A 783 8.69 39.00 -7.69
CA PHE A 783 8.78 37.87 -6.75
C PHE A 783 7.92 36.71 -7.23
N ILE A 784 8.16 35.51 -6.68
CA ILE A 784 7.44 34.29 -7.05
C ILE A 784 5.93 34.49 -6.86
N GLY A 785 5.16 34.23 -7.92
CA GLY A 785 3.70 34.36 -7.89
C GLY A 785 3.15 35.74 -8.26
N LYS A 786 3.97 36.81 -8.27
CA LYS A 786 3.51 38.17 -8.60
C LYS A 786 2.80 38.23 -9.94
N ARG A 787 3.38 37.60 -10.97
CA ARG A 787 2.81 37.53 -12.33
C ARG A 787 1.38 36.98 -12.35
N SER A 788 1.09 36.03 -11.47
CA SER A 788 -0.20 35.34 -11.42
C SER A 788 -1.28 36.15 -10.74
N LEU A 789 -0.92 37.13 -9.91
CA LEU A 789 -1.87 38.07 -9.28
C LEU A 789 -2.62 38.94 -10.30
N TYR A 790 -2.11 39.05 -11.53
CA TYR A 790 -2.70 39.85 -12.61
C TYR A 790 -3.48 39.03 -13.64
N ARG A 791 -3.75 37.74 -13.39
CA ARG A 791 -4.55 36.91 -14.30
C ARG A 791 -6.04 37.30 -14.23
N PRO A 792 -6.84 37.02 -15.28
CA PRO A 792 -8.26 37.35 -15.29
C PRO A 792 -9.04 36.85 -14.06
N ASP A 793 -8.70 35.67 -13.53
CA ASP A 793 -9.35 35.10 -12.36
C ASP A 793 -9.00 35.83 -11.04
N THR A 794 -7.74 36.25 -10.87
CA THR A 794 -7.24 36.89 -9.64
C THR A 794 -7.64 38.34 -9.54
N ILE A 795 -7.90 39.01 -10.67
CA ILE A 795 -8.37 40.41 -10.70
C ILE A 795 -9.90 40.54 -10.67
N ARG A 796 -10.66 39.44 -10.57
CA ARG A 796 -12.13 39.51 -10.47
C ARG A 796 -12.54 40.29 -9.23
N GLY A 797 -13.47 41.23 -9.38
CA GLY A 797 -13.98 42.03 -8.26
C GLY A 797 -14.80 41.23 -7.23
N ASN A 798 -15.27 40.03 -7.59
CA ASN A 798 -16.14 39.18 -6.77
C ASN A 798 -15.45 37.91 -6.23
N ARG A 799 -14.11 37.92 -6.10
CA ARG A 799 -13.39 36.84 -5.41
C ARG A 799 -13.85 36.69 -3.96
N LYS A 800 -13.66 35.51 -3.39
CA LYS A 800 -13.87 35.32 -1.95
C LYS A 800 -12.83 36.15 -1.19
N GLN A 801 -13.29 36.95 -0.24
CA GLN A 801 -12.47 37.87 0.51
C GLN A 801 -12.64 37.60 2.00
N LEU A 802 -11.55 37.70 2.76
CA LEU A 802 -11.56 37.54 4.20
C LEU A 802 -12.37 38.68 4.83
N VAL A 803 -13.36 38.31 5.63
CA VAL A 803 -14.24 39.21 6.39
C VAL A 803 -14.50 38.63 7.77
N GLY A 804 -14.96 39.47 8.70
CA GLY A 804 -15.53 39.02 9.95
C GLY A 804 -17.03 38.74 9.81
N LEU A 805 -17.57 37.86 10.65
CA LEU A 805 -19.00 37.62 10.80
C LEU A 805 -19.39 37.71 12.28
N LEU A 806 -20.57 38.28 12.54
CA LEU A 806 -21.22 38.30 13.86
C LEU A 806 -22.63 37.74 13.73
N THR A 807 -23.02 36.85 14.62
CA THR A 807 -24.38 36.33 14.71
C THR A 807 -25.29 37.30 15.44
N ASP A 808 -26.60 37.22 15.17
CA ASP A 808 -27.59 38.05 15.87
C ASP A 808 -27.67 37.70 17.36
N ASP A 809 -27.55 36.40 17.69
CA ASP A 809 -27.36 35.93 19.07
C ASP A 809 -25.86 35.85 19.38
N PRO A 810 -25.34 36.64 20.36
CA PRO A 810 -23.92 36.68 20.69
C PRO A 810 -23.39 35.36 21.29
N GLU A 811 -24.23 34.42 21.69
CA GLU A 811 -23.82 33.12 22.22
C GLU A 811 -23.76 32.03 21.14
N VAL A 812 -24.31 32.30 19.94
CA VAL A 812 -24.31 31.33 18.84
C VAL A 812 -22.99 31.40 18.09
N ARG A 813 -22.22 30.30 18.13
CA ARG A 813 -21.00 30.14 17.33
C ARG A 813 -21.32 29.49 15.99
N LEU A 814 -20.84 30.08 14.90
CA LEU A 814 -20.93 29.47 13.58
C LEU A 814 -20.01 28.24 13.48
N PRO A 815 -20.46 27.11 12.94
CA PRO A 815 -19.56 25.98 12.71
C PRO A 815 -18.49 26.35 11.67
N GLU A 816 -17.22 26.05 11.96
CA GLU A 816 -16.15 26.14 10.97
C GLU A 816 -16.47 25.23 9.76
N GLY A 817 -16.26 25.73 8.54
CA GLY A 817 -16.65 25.06 7.30
C GLY A 817 -18.11 25.25 6.88
N ALA A 818 -18.94 25.93 7.69
CA ALA A 818 -20.34 26.22 7.32
C ALA A 818 -20.41 27.00 6.00
N GLN A 819 -21.26 26.54 5.09
CA GLN A 819 -21.45 27.17 3.78
C GLN A 819 -22.39 28.38 3.92
N LEU A 820 -21.98 29.49 3.31
CA LEU A 820 -22.70 30.76 3.39
C LEU A 820 -23.49 30.99 2.10
N VAL A 821 -24.75 31.37 2.26
CA VAL A 821 -25.68 31.74 1.17
C VAL A 821 -26.23 33.15 1.40
N ASN A 822 -26.78 33.78 0.36
CA ASN A 822 -27.32 35.15 0.46
C ASN A 822 -28.71 35.20 1.12
N GLU A 823 -29.45 34.10 1.11
CA GLU A 823 -30.82 34.01 1.61
C GLU A 823 -31.07 32.64 2.22
N ALA A 824 -31.90 32.59 3.26
CA ALA A 824 -32.40 31.32 3.79
C ALA A 824 -33.31 30.67 2.73
N SER A 825 -32.89 29.52 2.18
CA SER A 825 -33.66 28.80 1.17
C SER A 825 -33.87 27.36 1.57
N THR A 826 -35.09 26.85 1.43
CA THR A 826 -35.40 25.42 1.58
C THR A 826 -35.26 24.65 0.26
N ASP A 827 -35.03 25.37 -0.83
CA ASP A 827 -34.98 24.82 -2.19
C ASP A 827 -33.53 24.55 -2.60
N TYR A 828 -33.20 23.27 -2.79
CA TYR A 828 -31.86 22.82 -3.16
C TYR A 828 -31.75 22.60 -4.68
N PRO A 829 -30.62 22.97 -5.32
CA PRO A 829 -29.39 23.51 -4.73
C PRO A 829 -29.39 25.04 -4.55
N VAL A 830 -28.84 25.52 -3.43
CA VAL A 830 -28.65 26.96 -3.14
C VAL A 830 -27.26 27.41 -3.57
N ALA A 831 -27.16 28.59 -4.21
CA ALA A 831 -25.89 29.14 -4.65
C ALA A 831 -25.04 29.66 -3.48
N MET A 832 -23.89 29.02 -3.23
CA MET A 832 -22.96 29.40 -2.17
C MET A 832 -22.16 30.66 -2.52
N VAL A 833 -22.02 31.55 -1.55
CA VAL A 833 -21.26 32.79 -1.63
C VAL A 833 -19.98 32.78 -0.82
N GLY A 834 -19.79 31.82 0.08
CA GLY A 834 -18.60 31.75 0.91
C GLY A 834 -18.66 30.62 1.91
N HIS A 835 -17.74 30.64 2.85
CA HIS A 835 -17.71 29.70 3.98
C HIS A 835 -17.01 30.33 5.18
N VAL A 836 -17.34 29.83 6.36
CA VAL A 836 -16.67 30.16 7.62
C VAL A 836 -15.34 29.42 7.69
N THR A 837 -14.25 30.14 7.96
CA THR A 837 -12.89 29.56 8.08
C THR A 837 -12.48 29.35 9.53
N SER A 838 -12.86 30.27 10.42
CA SER A 838 -12.51 30.23 11.84
C SER A 838 -13.69 30.72 12.67
N SER A 839 -14.03 30.10 13.80
CA SER A 839 -15.11 30.59 14.67
C SER A 839 -14.94 30.24 16.14
N TYR A 840 -15.15 31.24 17.00
CA TYR A 840 -14.88 31.14 18.43
C TYR A 840 -15.90 31.91 19.27
N GLN A 841 -16.03 31.53 20.53
CA GLN A 841 -16.65 32.38 21.56
C GLN A 841 -15.55 33.24 22.19
N SER A 842 -15.55 34.54 21.94
CA SER A 842 -14.54 35.44 22.53
C SER A 842 -14.98 35.88 23.92
N ALA A 843 -14.33 35.34 24.95
CA ALA A 843 -14.53 35.80 26.32
C ALA A 843 -14.04 37.25 26.53
N CYS A 844 -13.11 37.73 25.70
CA CYS A 844 -12.58 39.09 25.75
C CYS A 844 -13.59 40.13 25.24
N LEU A 845 -14.38 39.76 24.22
CA LEU A 845 -15.39 40.60 23.59
C LEU A 845 -16.80 40.38 24.16
N GLY A 846 -17.04 39.23 24.79
CA GLY A 846 -18.34 38.86 25.34
C GLY A 846 -19.37 38.39 24.31
N HIS A 847 -18.92 38.00 23.11
CA HIS A 847 -19.76 37.46 22.06
C HIS A 847 -18.98 36.54 21.10
N SER A 848 -19.69 35.78 20.29
CA SER A 848 -19.12 34.93 19.24
C SER A 848 -18.53 35.79 18.11
N ILE A 849 -17.46 35.28 17.51
CA ILE A 849 -16.81 35.86 16.34
C ILE A 849 -16.51 34.78 15.32
N ALA A 850 -16.47 35.14 14.05
CA ALA A 850 -16.02 34.26 13.00
C ALA A 850 -15.26 35.00 11.90
N LEU A 851 -14.26 34.35 11.32
CA LEU A 851 -13.65 34.73 10.05
C LEU A 851 -14.25 33.90 8.93
N ALA A 852 -14.42 34.52 7.77
CA ALA A 852 -15.02 33.87 6.62
C ALA A 852 -14.46 34.39 5.29
N LEU A 853 -14.49 33.54 4.28
CA LEU A 853 -14.16 33.88 2.90
C LEU A 853 -15.45 34.05 2.09
N VAL A 854 -15.84 35.30 1.82
CA VAL A 854 -17.12 35.65 1.18
C VAL A 854 -16.89 36.36 -0.16
N LYS A 855 -17.58 35.93 -1.23
CA LYS A 855 -17.52 36.56 -2.56
C LYS A 855 -17.89 38.04 -2.47
N GLY A 856 -16.93 38.91 -2.82
CA GLY A 856 -17.07 40.36 -2.72
C GLY A 856 -17.29 40.86 -1.29
N GLY A 857 -16.89 40.09 -0.28
CA GLY A 857 -17.24 40.31 1.13
C GLY A 857 -16.96 41.72 1.64
N ARG A 858 -15.84 42.33 1.24
CA ARG A 858 -15.47 43.68 1.72
C ARG A 858 -16.42 44.78 1.23
N SER A 859 -16.99 44.62 0.03
CA SER A 859 -18.02 45.55 -0.49
C SER A 859 -19.41 45.34 0.14
N ARG A 860 -19.58 44.27 0.93
CA ARG A 860 -20.85 43.85 1.54
C ARG A 860 -20.88 44.04 3.05
N LYS A 861 -19.96 44.82 3.63
CA LYS A 861 -19.95 45.13 5.07
C LYS A 861 -21.31 45.70 5.51
N GLY A 862 -21.80 45.23 6.65
CA GLY A 862 -23.16 45.52 7.16
C GLY A 862 -24.27 44.70 6.52
N GLY A 863 -23.98 43.94 5.45
CA GLY A 863 -24.93 43.04 4.80
C GLY A 863 -25.03 41.68 5.50
N GLU A 864 -26.10 40.97 5.18
CA GLU A 864 -26.43 39.67 5.78
C GLU A 864 -25.91 38.50 4.93
N VAL A 865 -25.61 37.40 5.62
CA VAL A 865 -25.38 36.06 5.08
C VAL A 865 -26.01 35.02 5.99
N TYR A 866 -26.30 33.84 5.43
CA TYR A 866 -26.95 32.76 6.13
C TYR A 866 -26.07 31.51 6.06
N ALA A 867 -25.72 30.95 7.21
CA ALA A 867 -25.05 29.67 7.34
C ALA A 867 -26.11 28.55 7.38
N GLN A 868 -26.16 27.74 6.32
CA GLN A 868 -27.10 26.64 6.22
C GLN A 868 -26.44 25.33 6.63
N LEU A 869 -26.90 24.75 7.74
CA LEU A 869 -26.30 23.57 8.35
C LEU A 869 -26.96 22.28 7.84
N MET A 870 -26.22 21.17 7.89
CA MET A 870 -26.73 19.84 7.52
C MET A 870 -27.89 19.37 8.42
N SER A 871 -28.02 19.94 9.63
CA SER A 871 -29.16 19.70 10.53
C SER A 871 -30.48 20.30 10.00
N GLY A 872 -30.42 21.18 8.99
CA GLY A 872 -31.54 21.99 8.53
C GLY A 872 -31.66 23.34 9.24
N GLU A 873 -30.84 23.59 10.27
CA GLU A 873 -30.75 24.88 10.94
C GLU A 873 -30.13 25.94 10.03
N VAL A 874 -30.66 27.17 10.09
CA VAL A 874 -30.14 28.32 9.35
C VAL A 874 -29.79 29.41 10.34
N ILE A 875 -28.50 29.76 10.40
CA ILE A 875 -27.99 30.80 11.29
C ILE A 875 -27.69 32.04 10.47
N ARG A 876 -28.30 33.16 10.85
CA ARG A 876 -28.06 34.47 10.23
C ARG A 876 -26.81 35.13 10.84
N ALA A 877 -26.00 35.76 10.00
CA ALA A 877 -24.83 36.51 10.41
C ALA A 877 -24.65 37.80 9.58
N THR A 878 -24.07 38.82 10.22
CA THR A 878 -23.75 40.12 9.62
C THR A 878 -22.28 40.18 9.24
N ILE A 879 -21.98 40.61 8.01
CA ILE A 879 -20.61 40.80 7.52
C ILE A 879 -20.00 42.06 8.17
N THR A 880 -18.83 41.91 8.78
CA THR A 880 -18.06 42.97 9.44
C THR A 880 -16.59 42.97 8.98
N ASP A 881 -15.81 43.91 9.51
CA ASP A 881 -14.34 43.86 9.44
C ASP A 881 -13.81 42.61 10.18
N PRO A 882 -12.74 41.96 9.68
CA PRO A 882 -12.13 40.82 10.37
C PRO A 882 -11.36 41.22 11.65
N LEU A 883 -11.12 42.51 11.91
CA LEU A 883 -10.54 42.97 13.18
C LEU A 883 -11.62 43.26 14.21
N PHE A 884 -11.68 42.45 15.28
CA PHE A 884 -12.68 42.58 16.35
C PHE A 884 -12.12 43.25 17.62
N TYR A 885 -10.81 43.13 17.87
CA TYR A 885 -10.17 43.60 19.10
C TYR A 885 -9.02 44.57 18.82
N ASP A 886 -8.98 45.70 19.55
CA ASP A 886 -7.95 46.76 19.44
C ASP A 886 -7.61 47.12 17.97
N PRO A 887 -8.57 47.64 17.18
CA PRO A 887 -8.35 47.85 15.74
C PRO A 887 -7.19 48.82 15.43
N ASP A 888 -6.86 49.72 16.34
CA ASP A 888 -5.75 50.69 16.21
C ASP A 888 -4.37 50.09 16.53
N ASN A 889 -4.33 48.83 16.98
CA ASN A 889 -3.14 48.13 17.46
C ASN A 889 -2.39 48.95 18.53
N ALA A 890 -3.13 49.57 19.45
CA ALA A 890 -2.55 50.39 20.51
C ALA A 890 -1.72 49.53 21.48
N LEU A 891 -2.17 48.30 21.77
CA LEU A 891 -1.54 47.42 22.76
C LEU A 891 -0.20 46.84 22.32
N GLN A 892 0.05 46.70 21.01
CA GLN A 892 1.36 46.25 20.52
C GLN A 892 2.43 47.36 20.56
N LYS A 893 1.99 48.62 20.54
CA LYS A 893 2.84 49.81 20.43
C LYS A 893 3.37 50.30 21.79
N THR A 894 2.84 49.81 22.91
CA THR A 894 3.18 50.21 24.28
C THR A 894 4.42 49.52 24.88
#